data_AF-A0A4U0WLM0-F1
#
_entry.id   AF-A0A4U0WLM0-F1
#
_cell.length_a   1.000
_cell.length_b   1.000
_cell.length_c   1.000
_cell.angle_alpha   90.00
_cell.angle_beta   90.00
_cell.angle_gamma   90.00
#
_symmetry.space_group_name_H-M   'P 1'
#
loop_
_entity.id
_entity.type
_entity.pdbx_description
1 polymer ?
#
loop_
_entity_poly.entity_id
_entity_poly.type
_entity_poly.pdbx_seq_one_letter_code
_entity_poly.pdbx_strand_id
1 'polypeptide(L)'
;MAPKNSNRKRGETGEDQYGSIFSISGPVIVAENMLGCAMYELVRVGHDNLVGEVIRIDADKATVQVYEETAGVTVGDPVVRTGKPLSVELGPGLMETIYDGIQRPLRSISEVSNSIYIPRGIDVPSLNREIKWDFTPGSLKVGDHITGGDVWGSVFENTLLNDHKILLPPRARGTITRIAEKGSYTVDEKILELEFDGKKTEYNMMHNWPVRVPRPVTDKLSSDSPFIVGQRVLDALFPSVQGGTVCIPGAFGCGKTVISQSVSKFSNSDIIIYVGCGERGNEMAEVLMDFPELSIDVDGRKEPIMKRTSLIANTSNMPVAAREASIYTGITVAEYFRDQGKDVAMMADSTSRWAEALREISGRLGEMPADQGFPAYLGAKLASFYERAGRVVALGSPDRKGSVSIVGAVSPPGGDFSDPVTSSTLGIVQVFWGLDKKLAQRKHFPSVNTSQSYSKYTTSLDKYYQEHNPDFPRLRDRIKELLSTSEELDQVVQLVGKSALGDPDKITLDVATLIKEDFLQQNGYSDYDQFCPLWKTEWMMKAMMGFHDEAQKAVSQGQSWNKIREATGQIQSQLRSMKFELPSDGEEKVTKKYEELMQSMNEKFASAVDEIFTELLKALQKEILVDMRIRVRGPSGQATVSISESASWGELLAIVSKQTSVPSFDIKYGYPPKRLESDEFENTTKLSDIGISLDGEQLIIMPRDVQAELSHPLSHTTPKPSVKPLPTPKTFASSRRPESGSSTTTSNAAPPLSLTRKPNDVESDPPEIPLPSHGGTLVLRVMPDDNSCLFRALSSCLLGSALDGMTELRSLVAQAIQAQPDFYTAAFLDGKEPDAYCNWIQREDSWGGGVELSILSQHFGIEICSINVQDLRVDRFNEGSSTRCIVVYSGIHYDAIAISPSEPPHTKADLPAELDIKQFDAADPLPLEAARELCGVLKKRHYFTDTAGFDIRCNVCGWQGKGEKGAVEHATSTGHMDFGEAS
;
A
#
# COMPACT_ATOMS: atom_id res chain seq x y z
N MET A 1 54.54 5.99 -43.44
CA MET A 1 55.46 4.84 -43.56
C MET A 1 54.69 3.60 -43.13
N ALA A 2 54.33 2.72 -44.06
CA ALA A 2 53.61 1.48 -43.76
C ALA A 2 54.57 0.43 -43.19
N PRO A 3 54.24 -0.31 -42.12
CA PRO A 3 55.05 -1.44 -41.70
C PRO A 3 54.75 -2.65 -42.59
N LYS A 4 55.84 -3.33 -42.98
CA LYS A 4 55.88 -4.46 -43.90
C LYS A 4 55.23 -5.71 -43.32
N ASN A 5 54.48 -6.39 -44.19
CA ASN A 5 54.02 -7.78 -44.08
C ASN A 5 55.08 -8.71 -43.47
N SER A 6 54.73 -9.36 -42.35
CA SER A 6 55.37 -10.60 -41.90
C SER A 6 54.45 -11.77 -42.24
N ASN A 7 54.94 -12.64 -43.13
CA ASN A 7 54.33 -13.90 -43.54
C ASN A 7 53.99 -14.77 -42.31
N ARG A 8 52.71 -14.85 -41.93
CA ARG A 8 52.18 -15.99 -41.18
C ARG A 8 51.95 -17.14 -42.15
N LYS A 9 52.50 -18.31 -41.80
CA LYS A 9 52.36 -19.59 -42.52
C LYS A 9 50.89 -19.81 -42.91
N ARG A 10 50.61 -19.83 -44.22
CA ARG A 10 49.41 -20.40 -44.83
C ARG A 10 49.37 -21.90 -44.49
N GLY A 11 48.65 -22.24 -43.43
CA GLY A 11 48.14 -23.60 -43.21
C GLY A 11 46.80 -23.74 -43.94
N GLU A 12 46.56 -24.90 -44.52
CA GLU A 12 45.47 -25.25 -45.46
C GLU A 12 44.04 -25.24 -44.86
N THR A 13 43.69 -24.32 -43.95
CA THR A 13 42.34 -24.25 -43.33
C THR A 13 41.75 -22.83 -43.25
N GLY A 14 42.28 -21.86 -44.01
CA GLY A 14 42.11 -20.44 -43.64
C GLY A 14 41.42 -19.49 -44.61
N GLU A 15 41.08 -19.85 -45.85
CA GLU A 15 40.49 -18.87 -46.79
C GLU A 15 38.95 -18.84 -46.76
N ASP A 16 38.29 -19.92 -46.36
CA ASP A 16 36.82 -19.98 -46.37
C ASP A 16 36.18 -19.30 -45.14
N GLN A 17 36.89 -19.00 -44.05
CA GLN A 17 36.26 -18.56 -42.79
C GLN A 17 36.02 -17.05 -42.65
N TYR A 18 36.44 -16.25 -43.63
CA TYR A 18 36.41 -14.79 -43.55
C TYR A 18 35.36 -14.18 -44.48
N GLY A 19 34.42 -13.43 -43.89
CA GLY A 19 33.58 -12.48 -44.62
C GLY A 19 34.14 -11.06 -44.56
N SER A 20 33.52 -10.15 -45.28
CA SER A 20 33.82 -8.72 -45.26
C SER A 20 32.57 -7.90 -44.97
N ILE A 21 32.71 -6.80 -44.22
CA ILE A 21 31.57 -5.93 -43.93
C ILE A 21 31.15 -5.18 -45.21
N PHE A 22 29.89 -5.34 -45.60
CA PHE A 22 29.27 -4.67 -46.75
C PHE A 22 28.55 -3.37 -46.33
N SER A 23 27.77 -3.40 -45.25
CA SER A 23 27.04 -2.22 -44.76
C SER A 23 26.86 -2.25 -43.24
N ILE A 24 26.79 -1.07 -42.62
CA ILE A 24 26.65 -0.90 -41.17
C ILE A 24 25.47 0.03 -40.90
N SER A 25 24.54 -0.39 -40.03
CA SER A 25 23.40 0.40 -39.59
C SER A 25 23.17 0.21 -38.09
N GLY A 26 23.78 1.07 -37.27
CA GLY A 26 23.79 0.92 -35.82
C GLY A 26 24.46 -0.41 -35.40
N PRO A 27 23.84 -1.23 -34.53
CA PRO A 27 24.39 -2.52 -34.13
C PRO A 27 24.15 -3.64 -35.15
N VAL A 28 23.40 -3.38 -36.22
CA VAL A 28 23.16 -4.35 -37.29
C VAL A 28 24.17 -4.12 -38.40
N ILE A 29 24.92 -5.16 -38.74
CA ILE A 29 25.94 -5.17 -39.78
C ILE A 29 25.54 -6.21 -40.82
N VAL A 30 25.74 -5.90 -42.09
CA VAL A 30 25.61 -6.87 -43.18
C VAL A 30 27.01 -7.20 -43.67
N ALA A 31 27.38 -8.46 -43.59
CA ALA A 31 28.63 -9.00 -44.11
C ALA A 31 28.38 -9.79 -45.40
N GLU A 32 29.27 -9.64 -46.38
CA GLU A 32 29.31 -10.42 -47.63
C GLU A 32 30.43 -11.47 -47.57
N ASN A 33 30.46 -12.40 -48.54
CA ASN A 33 31.37 -13.56 -48.53
C ASN A 33 31.18 -14.45 -47.29
N MET A 34 29.93 -14.62 -46.84
CA MET A 34 29.58 -15.38 -45.63
C MET A 34 29.00 -16.77 -45.93
N LEU A 35 29.23 -17.31 -47.12
CA LEU A 35 28.80 -18.65 -47.53
C LEU A 35 29.22 -19.74 -46.54
N GLY A 36 28.23 -20.45 -45.99
CA GLY A 36 28.41 -21.51 -45.00
C GLY A 36 28.29 -21.08 -43.54
N CYS A 37 27.91 -19.82 -43.27
CA CYS A 37 27.50 -19.43 -41.92
C CYS A 37 26.15 -20.05 -41.57
N ALA A 38 25.95 -20.34 -40.28
CA ALA A 38 24.69 -20.83 -39.75
C ALA A 38 23.88 -19.69 -39.10
N MET A 39 22.56 -19.86 -39.05
CA MET A 39 21.70 -18.97 -38.28
C MET A 39 22.05 -19.10 -36.78
N TYR A 40 22.10 -17.98 -36.06
CA TYR A 40 22.52 -17.86 -34.66
C TYR A 40 23.98 -18.24 -34.38
N GLU A 41 24.82 -18.28 -35.42
CA GLU A 41 26.25 -18.49 -35.25
C GLU A 41 26.93 -17.24 -34.69
N LEU A 42 27.87 -17.43 -33.76
CA LEU A 42 28.70 -16.36 -33.23
C LEU A 42 29.80 -16.01 -34.25
N VAL A 43 30.03 -14.71 -34.44
CA VAL A 43 31.05 -14.18 -35.34
C VAL A 43 31.88 -13.11 -34.61
N ARG A 44 33.12 -12.93 -35.03
CA ARG A 44 34.00 -11.85 -34.56
C ARG A 44 34.10 -10.81 -35.66
N VAL A 45 33.65 -9.59 -35.38
CA VAL A 45 33.47 -8.52 -36.36
C VAL A 45 34.54 -7.45 -36.17
N GLY A 46 35.14 -6.99 -37.26
CA GLY A 46 36.06 -5.88 -37.23
C GLY A 46 37.48 -6.28 -36.83
N HIS A 47 38.40 -5.31 -36.89
CA HIS A 47 39.77 -5.51 -36.39
C HIS A 47 39.84 -5.69 -34.87
N ASP A 48 38.86 -5.13 -34.15
CA ASP A 48 38.72 -5.24 -32.70
C ASP A 48 38.10 -6.59 -32.27
N ASN A 49 37.72 -7.48 -33.21
CA ASN A 49 37.10 -8.78 -32.94
C ASN A 49 35.85 -8.70 -32.03
N LEU A 50 34.98 -7.72 -32.30
CA LEU A 50 33.73 -7.52 -31.57
C LEU A 50 32.84 -8.76 -31.69
N VAL A 51 32.17 -9.13 -30.59
CA VAL A 51 31.28 -10.29 -30.60
C VAL A 51 29.97 -9.95 -31.30
N GLY A 52 29.57 -10.75 -32.29
CA GLY A 52 28.26 -10.65 -32.93
C GLY A 52 27.61 -12.01 -33.18
N GLU A 53 26.34 -12.00 -33.55
CA GLU A 53 25.53 -13.18 -33.87
C GLU A 53 24.82 -13.02 -35.22
N VAL A 54 24.86 -14.06 -36.06
CA VAL A 54 24.14 -14.08 -37.34
C VAL A 54 22.65 -14.26 -37.11
N ILE A 55 21.83 -13.35 -37.62
CA ILE A 55 20.36 -13.36 -37.42
C ILE A 55 19.57 -13.60 -38.71
N ARG A 56 20.12 -13.20 -39.87
CA ARG A 56 19.51 -13.42 -41.19
C ARG A 56 20.57 -13.80 -42.20
N ILE A 57 20.23 -14.67 -43.13
CA ILE A 57 21.11 -15.10 -44.21
C ILE A 57 20.35 -14.93 -45.53
N ASP A 58 20.86 -14.05 -46.38
CA ASP A 58 20.34 -13.75 -47.71
C ASP A 58 21.42 -14.09 -48.75
N ALA A 59 21.39 -15.34 -49.24
CA ALA A 59 22.40 -15.92 -50.13
C ALA A 59 23.82 -15.83 -49.55
N ASP A 60 24.69 -14.98 -50.12
CA ASP A 60 26.07 -14.77 -49.66
C ASP A 60 26.19 -13.65 -48.60
N LYS A 61 25.10 -12.92 -48.34
CA LYS A 61 25.07 -11.86 -47.33
C LYS A 61 24.48 -12.38 -46.03
N ALA A 62 25.16 -12.12 -44.92
CA ALA A 62 24.68 -12.42 -43.58
C ALA A 62 24.45 -11.12 -42.82
N THR A 63 23.25 -10.97 -42.26
CA THR A 63 22.96 -9.91 -41.29
C THR A 63 23.41 -10.39 -39.91
N VAL A 64 24.32 -9.64 -39.32
CA VAL A 64 24.95 -9.87 -38.03
C VAL A 64 24.49 -8.79 -37.05
N GLN A 65 24.06 -9.21 -35.88
CA GLN A 65 23.80 -8.34 -34.75
C GLN A 65 25.01 -8.33 -33.83
N VAL A 66 25.60 -7.16 -33.59
CA VAL A 66 26.77 -7.00 -32.72
C VAL A 66 26.33 -6.79 -31.28
N TYR A 67 26.95 -7.51 -30.35
CA TYR A 67 26.72 -7.42 -28.90
C TYR A 67 27.47 -6.28 -28.22
N GLU A 68 28.30 -5.59 -28.99
CA GLU A 68 29.13 -4.46 -28.60
C GLU A 68 28.80 -3.20 -29.43
N GLU A 69 29.36 -2.07 -29.04
CA GLU A 69 29.22 -0.83 -29.80
C GLU A 69 30.00 -0.92 -31.12
N THR A 70 29.33 -0.62 -32.23
CA THR A 70 29.90 -0.70 -33.60
C THR A 70 30.62 0.57 -34.05
N ALA A 71 30.78 1.56 -33.16
CA ALA A 71 31.45 2.82 -33.47
C ALA A 71 32.93 2.57 -33.86
N GLY A 72 33.34 3.02 -35.04
CA GLY A 72 34.71 2.84 -35.54
C GLY A 72 34.94 1.59 -36.39
N VAL A 73 33.93 0.72 -36.53
CA VAL A 73 33.93 -0.36 -37.52
C VAL A 73 33.72 0.24 -38.92
N THR A 74 34.50 -0.20 -39.91
CA THR A 74 34.43 0.32 -41.28
C THR A 74 34.03 -0.74 -42.32
N VAL A 75 33.52 -0.28 -43.47
CA VAL A 75 33.20 -1.16 -44.61
C VAL A 75 34.50 -1.79 -45.12
N GLY A 76 34.49 -3.10 -45.35
CA GLY A 76 35.66 -3.88 -45.73
C GLY A 76 36.41 -4.52 -44.56
N ASP A 77 36.06 -4.21 -43.30
CA ASP A 77 36.65 -4.90 -42.17
C ASP A 77 36.31 -6.41 -42.20
N PRO A 78 37.20 -7.29 -41.70
CA PRO A 78 36.98 -8.73 -41.72
C PRO A 78 35.91 -9.17 -40.70
N VAL A 79 35.16 -10.21 -41.05
CA VAL A 79 34.23 -10.92 -40.17
C VAL A 79 34.64 -12.38 -40.08
N VAL A 80 35.03 -12.84 -38.90
CA VAL A 80 35.51 -14.21 -38.66
C VAL A 80 34.40 -15.06 -38.08
N ARG A 81 34.17 -16.22 -38.69
CA ARG A 81 33.15 -17.19 -38.28
C ARG A 81 33.68 -18.14 -37.21
N THR A 82 32.90 -18.43 -36.18
CA THR A 82 33.31 -19.35 -35.11
C THR A 82 32.77 -20.77 -35.27
N GLY A 83 31.78 -20.98 -36.13
CA GLY A 83 31.09 -22.25 -36.35
C GLY A 83 30.23 -22.72 -35.18
N LYS A 84 30.06 -21.89 -34.15
CA LYS A 84 29.34 -22.25 -32.91
C LYS A 84 28.33 -21.15 -32.55
N PRO A 85 27.17 -21.51 -31.99
CA PRO A 85 26.24 -20.52 -31.45
C PRO A 85 26.78 -19.91 -30.16
N LEU A 86 26.16 -18.80 -29.72
CA LEU A 86 26.44 -18.21 -28.41
C LEU A 86 26.28 -19.27 -27.32
N SER A 87 27.39 -19.55 -26.63
CA SER A 87 27.50 -20.61 -25.64
C SER A 87 28.16 -20.07 -24.39
N VAL A 88 27.72 -20.57 -23.25
CA VAL A 88 28.26 -20.24 -21.92
C VAL A 88 29.15 -21.35 -21.42
N GLU A 89 30.20 -21.00 -20.69
CA GLU A 89 31.05 -21.93 -19.97
C GLU A 89 30.38 -22.28 -18.63
N LEU A 90 30.17 -23.57 -18.39
CA LEU A 90 29.55 -24.08 -17.17
C LEU A 90 30.56 -24.94 -16.41
N GLY A 91 30.80 -24.65 -15.14
CA GLY A 91 31.80 -25.36 -14.33
C GLY A 91 32.01 -24.69 -12.96
N PRO A 92 33.02 -25.13 -12.20
CA PRO A 92 33.38 -24.51 -10.93
C PRO A 92 33.99 -23.11 -11.14
N GLY A 93 33.65 -22.17 -10.26
CA GLY A 93 34.00 -20.75 -10.36
C GLY A 93 32.88 -19.84 -10.89
N LEU A 94 31.65 -20.37 -11.02
CA LEU A 94 30.46 -19.59 -11.41
C LEU A 94 29.84 -18.86 -10.21
N MET A 95 30.04 -19.36 -8.99
CA MET A 95 29.56 -18.70 -7.77
C MET A 95 30.47 -17.52 -7.41
N GLU A 96 29.91 -16.54 -6.68
CA GLU A 96 30.62 -15.32 -6.25
C GLU A 96 31.04 -14.38 -7.40
N THR A 97 30.99 -14.83 -8.66
CA THR A 97 31.39 -14.05 -9.81
C THR A 97 30.24 -13.21 -10.38
N ILE A 98 30.63 -12.08 -10.96
CA ILE A 98 29.73 -11.12 -11.60
C ILE A 98 30.05 -11.09 -13.08
N TYR A 99 29.05 -11.41 -13.88
CA TYR A 99 29.13 -11.52 -15.33
C TYR A 99 28.45 -10.35 -16.03
N ASP A 100 28.89 -10.03 -17.25
CA ASP A 100 28.11 -9.23 -18.19
C ASP A 100 27.10 -10.10 -18.98
N GLY A 101 26.35 -9.50 -19.90
CA GLY A 101 25.33 -10.22 -20.69
C GLY A 101 25.84 -11.37 -21.56
N ILE A 102 27.14 -11.39 -21.90
CA ILE A 102 27.79 -12.45 -22.69
C ILE A 102 28.74 -13.31 -21.84
N GLN A 103 28.57 -13.29 -20.51
CA GLN A 103 29.30 -14.11 -19.55
C GLN A 103 30.80 -13.79 -19.42
N ARG A 104 31.20 -12.52 -19.53
CA ARG A 104 32.55 -12.06 -19.18
C ARG A 104 32.61 -11.54 -17.74
N PRO A 105 33.62 -11.93 -16.93
CA PRO A 105 33.71 -11.49 -15.54
C PRO A 105 34.15 -10.02 -15.44
N LEU A 106 33.30 -9.18 -14.82
CA LEU A 106 33.55 -7.73 -14.71
C LEU A 106 34.80 -7.41 -13.89
N ARG A 107 35.07 -8.17 -12.84
CA ARG A 107 36.26 -8.01 -11.99
C ARG A 107 37.55 -8.21 -12.79
N SER A 108 37.63 -9.30 -13.56
CA SER A 108 38.81 -9.59 -14.37
C SER A 108 38.97 -8.61 -15.53
N ILE A 109 37.87 -8.11 -16.12
CA ILE A 109 37.94 -7.02 -17.10
C ILE A 109 38.57 -5.77 -16.49
N SER A 110 38.18 -5.40 -15.27
CA SER A 110 38.74 -4.23 -14.59
C SER A 110 40.22 -4.40 -14.27
N GLU A 111 40.62 -5.59 -13.79
CA GLU A 111 42.02 -5.92 -13.47
C GLU A 111 42.92 -5.93 -14.74
N VAL A 112 42.43 -6.50 -15.85
CA VAL A 112 43.20 -6.57 -17.11
C VAL A 112 43.30 -5.20 -17.80
N SER A 113 42.20 -4.44 -17.81
CA SER A 113 42.15 -3.13 -18.48
C SER A 113 42.74 -1.98 -17.67
N ASN A 114 42.87 -2.14 -16.34
CA ASN A 114 43.22 -1.09 -15.39
C ASN A 114 42.40 0.20 -15.59
N SER A 115 41.12 0.03 -15.94
CA SER A 115 40.18 1.10 -16.26
C SER A 115 38.85 0.85 -15.57
N ILE A 116 38.09 1.93 -15.39
CA ILE A 116 36.69 1.88 -14.93
C ILE A 116 35.72 1.59 -16.10
N TYR A 117 36.19 1.73 -17.34
CA TYR A 117 35.40 1.48 -18.54
C TYR A 117 35.70 0.11 -19.11
N ILE A 118 34.67 -0.55 -19.66
CA ILE A 118 34.83 -1.81 -20.39
C ILE A 118 35.35 -1.47 -21.80
N PRO A 119 36.58 -1.88 -22.16
CA PRO A 119 37.09 -1.64 -23.50
C PRO A 119 36.38 -2.55 -24.51
N ARG A 120 36.27 -2.07 -25.76
CA ARG A 120 35.66 -2.83 -26.86
C ARG A 120 36.58 -3.94 -27.33
N GLY A 121 36.00 -5.06 -27.74
CA GLY A 121 36.74 -6.21 -28.26
C GLY A 121 37.54 -6.97 -27.20
N ILE A 122 37.31 -6.71 -25.91
CA ILE A 122 38.02 -7.42 -24.86
C ILE A 122 37.52 -8.87 -24.76
N ASP A 123 38.46 -9.80 -24.88
CA ASP A 123 38.23 -11.23 -24.80
C ASP A 123 38.89 -11.76 -23.51
N VAL A 124 38.06 -12.02 -22.49
CA VAL A 124 38.47 -12.56 -21.20
C VAL A 124 37.72 -13.88 -21.00
N PRO A 125 38.38 -14.96 -20.54
CA PRO A 125 37.70 -16.23 -20.29
C PRO A 125 36.63 -16.07 -19.20
N SER A 126 35.50 -16.77 -19.35
CA SER A 126 34.38 -16.71 -18.41
C SER A 126 34.75 -17.28 -17.03
N LEU A 127 35.51 -18.39 -17.03
CA LEU A 127 36.05 -19.01 -15.81
C LEU A 127 37.55 -18.74 -15.69
N ASN A 128 38.01 -18.49 -14.46
CA ASN A 128 39.42 -18.26 -14.20
C ASN A 128 40.23 -19.55 -14.40
N ARG A 129 41.26 -19.49 -15.26
CA ARG A 129 42.11 -20.61 -15.64
C ARG A 129 43.28 -20.85 -14.68
N GLU A 130 43.54 -19.90 -13.78
CA GLU A 130 44.67 -19.96 -12.84
C GLU A 130 44.27 -20.58 -11.50
N ILE A 131 42.99 -20.53 -11.14
CA ILE A 131 42.47 -21.08 -9.88
C ILE A 131 42.50 -22.60 -9.95
N LYS A 132 43.06 -23.21 -8.90
CA LYS A 132 43.08 -24.66 -8.70
C LYS A 132 41.96 -25.06 -7.75
N TRP A 133 41.22 -26.08 -8.14
CA TRP A 133 40.08 -26.61 -7.42
C TRP A 133 40.37 -28.02 -6.92
N ASP A 134 39.94 -28.32 -5.69
CA ASP A 134 40.11 -29.63 -5.09
C ASP A 134 39.06 -30.60 -5.61
N PHE A 135 39.48 -31.44 -6.56
CA PHE A 135 38.65 -32.44 -7.21
C PHE A 135 38.66 -33.74 -6.42
N THR A 136 37.47 -34.29 -6.20
CA THR A 136 37.25 -35.62 -5.66
C THR A 136 36.51 -36.48 -6.69
N PRO A 137 37.10 -37.57 -7.21
CA PRO A 137 36.42 -38.45 -8.15
C PRO A 137 35.21 -39.12 -7.47
N GLY A 138 34.15 -39.33 -8.27
CA GLY A 138 32.90 -39.95 -7.82
C GLY A 138 33.01 -41.47 -7.64
N SER A 139 31.86 -42.15 -7.64
CA SER A 139 31.78 -43.62 -7.48
C SER A 139 32.24 -44.41 -8.72
N LEU A 140 32.46 -43.75 -9.86
CA LEU A 140 32.78 -44.36 -11.14
C LEU A 140 34.26 -44.76 -11.23
N LYS A 141 34.52 -45.93 -11.82
CA LYS A 141 35.86 -46.49 -12.03
C LYS A 141 36.22 -46.55 -13.52
N VAL A 142 37.50 -46.71 -13.79
CA VAL A 142 38.00 -47.00 -15.14
C VAL A 142 37.37 -48.31 -15.63
N GLY A 143 36.75 -48.27 -16.80
CA GLY A 143 36.00 -49.37 -17.40
C GLY A 143 34.48 -49.26 -17.25
N ASP A 144 33.96 -48.36 -16.42
CA ASP A 144 32.51 -48.16 -16.28
C ASP A 144 31.95 -47.39 -17.49
N HIS A 145 30.69 -47.68 -17.83
CA HIS A 145 29.95 -46.94 -18.84
C HIS A 145 29.34 -45.68 -18.22
N ILE A 146 29.50 -44.56 -18.92
CA ILE A 146 28.98 -43.25 -18.52
C ILE A 146 28.19 -42.63 -19.65
N THR A 147 27.11 -41.94 -19.32
CA THR A 147 26.27 -41.17 -20.23
C THR A 147 26.21 -39.70 -19.84
N GLY A 148 25.71 -38.87 -20.74
CA GLY A 148 25.54 -37.44 -20.51
C GLY A 148 24.69 -37.19 -19.26
N GLY A 149 25.07 -36.18 -18.48
CA GLY A 149 24.42 -35.82 -17.22
C GLY A 149 24.96 -36.57 -15.99
N ASP A 150 25.67 -37.69 -16.16
CA ASP A 150 26.22 -38.45 -15.05
C ASP A 150 27.23 -37.63 -14.24
N VAL A 151 27.20 -37.79 -12.92
CA VAL A 151 28.17 -37.19 -11.99
C VAL A 151 29.38 -38.10 -11.88
N TRP A 152 30.53 -37.63 -12.33
CA TRP A 152 31.77 -38.41 -12.30
C TRP A 152 32.81 -37.85 -11.32
N GLY A 153 32.55 -36.68 -10.74
CA GLY A 153 33.33 -36.15 -9.63
C GLY A 153 32.67 -34.93 -9.01
N SER A 154 33.25 -34.48 -7.92
CA SER A 154 32.83 -33.28 -7.21
C SER A 154 34.00 -32.37 -6.89
N VAL A 155 33.69 -31.08 -6.78
CA VAL A 155 34.62 -30.03 -6.43
C VAL A 155 34.08 -29.25 -5.24
N PHE A 156 34.95 -28.93 -4.30
CA PHE A 156 34.64 -27.96 -3.25
C PHE A 156 34.78 -26.56 -3.83
N GLU A 157 33.67 -25.85 -4.03
CA GLU A 157 33.69 -24.46 -4.51
C GLU A 157 33.68 -23.48 -3.34
N ASN A 158 32.62 -23.51 -2.53
CA ASN A 158 32.39 -22.57 -1.43
C ASN A 158 31.90 -23.29 -0.17
N THR A 159 31.93 -22.61 0.98
CA THR A 159 31.40 -23.15 2.25
C THR A 159 29.88 -23.41 2.25
N LEU A 160 29.13 -22.71 1.40
CA LEU A 160 27.69 -22.98 1.17
C LEU A 160 27.47 -24.05 0.09
N LEU A 161 28.36 -24.11 -0.91
CA LEU A 161 28.32 -25.09 -1.99
C LEU A 161 29.51 -26.05 -1.86
N ASN A 162 29.43 -26.92 -0.86
CA ASN A 162 30.49 -27.85 -0.51
C ASN A 162 30.71 -28.96 -1.56
N ASP A 163 29.68 -29.26 -2.35
CA ASP A 163 29.66 -30.33 -3.35
C ASP A 163 29.16 -29.77 -4.70
N HIS A 164 30.06 -29.14 -5.46
CA HIS A 164 29.80 -28.80 -6.85
C HIS A 164 30.00 -30.05 -7.70
N LYS A 165 28.89 -30.61 -8.19
CA LYS A 165 28.91 -31.86 -8.96
C LYS A 165 29.32 -31.59 -10.40
N ILE A 166 30.40 -32.22 -10.83
CA ILE A 166 30.87 -32.13 -12.21
C ILE A 166 30.10 -33.12 -13.07
N LEU A 167 29.38 -32.58 -14.05
CA LEU A 167 28.49 -33.35 -14.93
C LEU A 167 29.19 -33.68 -16.24
N LEU A 168 28.93 -34.86 -16.80
CA LEU A 168 29.31 -35.12 -18.18
C LEU A 168 28.41 -34.32 -19.14
N PRO A 169 28.93 -33.71 -20.21
CA PRO A 169 28.11 -33.01 -21.19
C PRO A 169 26.96 -33.89 -21.73
N PRO A 170 25.73 -33.38 -21.89
CA PRO A 170 24.56 -34.22 -22.20
C PRO A 170 24.63 -35.08 -23.47
N ARG A 171 25.46 -34.68 -24.45
CA ARG A 171 25.64 -35.41 -25.72
C ARG A 171 26.77 -36.44 -25.69
N ALA A 172 27.57 -36.44 -24.63
CA ALA A 172 28.69 -37.35 -24.47
C ALA A 172 28.21 -38.68 -23.89
N ARG A 173 28.81 -39.78 -24.34
CA ARG A 173 28.63 -41.13 -23.81
C ARG A 173 29.85 -41.95 -24.14
N GLY A 174 30.17 -42.94 -23.33
CA GLY A 174 31.34 -43.80 -23.58
C GLY A 174 31.71 -44.65 -22.39
N THR A 175 32.85 -45.32 -22.52
CA THR A 175 33.47 -46.09 -21.44
C THR A 175 34.67 -45.32 -20.92
N ILE A 176 34.84 -45.23 -19.60
CA ILE A 176 35.93 -44.47 -18.98
C ILE A 176 37.25 -45.20 -19.22
N THR A 177 38.19 -44.58 -19.94
CA THR A 177 39.56 -45.12 -20.13
C THR A 177 40.54 -44.58 -19.11
N ARG A 178 40.35 -43.33 -18.68
CA ARG A 178 41.18 -42.66 -17.68
C ARG A 178 40.34 -41.65 -16.89
N ILE A 179 40.50 -41.67 -15.58
CA ILE A 179 39.97 -40.66 -14.66
C ILE A 179 41.11 -40.16 -13.77
N ALA A 180 41.15 -38.85 -13.52
CA ALA A 180 42.14 -38.25 -12.63
C ALA A 180 41.91 -38.69 -11.16
N GLU A 181 43.01 -38.80 -10.40
CA GLU A 181 42.95 -39.08 -8.97
C GLU A 181 42.48 -37.85 -8.18
N LYS A 182 42.25 -38.02 -6.87
CA LYS A 182 41.91 -36.89 -6.00
C LYS A 182 43.10 -35.92 -5.93
N GLY A 183 42.87 -34.65 -6.24
CA GLY A 183 43.93 -33.65 -6.27
C GLY A 183 43.43 -32.26 -6.66
N SER A 184 44.32 -31.28 -6.68
CA SER A 184 44.01 -29.91 -7.07
C SER A 184 44.33 -29.69 -8.56
N TYR A 185 43.31 -29.39 -9.35
CA TYR A 185 43.42 -29.21 -10.81
C TYR A 185 42.82 -27.87 -11.23
N THR A 186 43.28 -27.32 -12.36
CA THR A 186 42.62 -26.15 -12.97
C THR A 186 41.39 -26.56 -13.79
N VAL A 187 40.53 -25.59 -14.10
CA VAL A 187 39.28 -25.82 -14.85
C VAL A 187 39.53 -26.36 -16.27
N ASP A 188 40.68 -26.02 -16.88
CA ASP A 188 41.03 -26.43 -18.26
C ASP A 188 41.78 -27.77 -18.33
N GLU A 189 42.27 -28.27 -17.20
CA GLU A 189 42.98 -29.54 -17.17
C GLU A 189 42.05 -30.70 -17.54
N LYS A 190 42.54 -31.56 -18.44
CA LYS A 190 41.82 -32.72 -18.94
C LYS A 190 41.92 -33.85 -17.93
N ILE A 191 40.80 -34.10 -17.25
CA ILE A 191 40.73 -35.01 -16.09
C ILE A 191 39.91 -36.28 -16.37
N LEU A 192 39.15 -36.33 -17.46
CA LEU A 192 38.41 -37.52 -17.88
C LEU A 192 38.66 -37.85 -19.35
N GLU A 193 38.87 -39.13 -19.67
CA GLU A 193 38.97 -39.65 -21.04
C GLU A 193 37.95 -40.76 -21.23
N LEU A 194 37.13 -40.62 -22.29
CA LEU A 194 36.10 -41.58 -22.66
C LEU A 194 36.42 -42.17 -24.03
N GLU A 195 36.12 -43.45 -24.20
CA GLU A 195 36.14 -44.14 -25.48
C GLU A 195 34.72 -44.51 -25.92
N PHE A 196 34.35 -44.10 -27.13
CA PHE A 196 33.10 -44.44 -27.78
C PHE A 196 33.34 -44.71 -29.26
N ASP A 197 32.86 -45.86 -29.77
CA ASP A 197 33.05 -46.32 -31.15
C ASP A 197 34.52 -46.23 -31.65
N GLY A 198 35.49 -46.54 -30.77
CA GLY A 198 36.93 -46.51 -31.08
C GLY A 198 37.55 -45.11 -31.16
N LYS A 199 36.78 -44.04 -30.89
CA LYS A 199 37.28 -42.67 -30.77
C LYS A 199 37.42 -42.28 -29.30
N LYS A 200 38.60 -41.82 -28.92
CA LYS A 200 38.88 -41.27 -27.58
C LYS A 200 38.59 -39.78 -27.54
N THR A 201 37.87 -39.35 -26.52
CA THR A 201 37.47 -37.95 -26.28
C THR A 201 37.82 -37.56 -24.86
N GLU A 202 38.48 -36.42 -24.70
CA GLU A 202 38.92 -35.90 -23.41
C GLU A 202 37.97 -34.79 -22.92
N TYR A 203 37.70 -34.77 -21.62
CA TYR A 203 36.84 -33.81 -20.94
C TYR A 203 37.58 -33.15 -19.77
N ASN A 204 37.30 -31.87 -19.57
CA ASN A 204 37.74 -31.02 -18.48
C ASN A 204 36.59 -30.81 -17.47
N MET A 205 36.82 -30.02 -16.41
CA MET A 205 35.80 -29.75 -15.38
C MET A 205 34.64 -28.88 -15.89
N MET A 206 34.89 -28.09 -16.93
CA MET A 206 33.90 -27.22 -17.54
C MET A 206 33.35 -27.81 -18.83
N HIS A 207 32.16 -27.39 -19.24
CA HIS A 207 31.68 -27.62 -20.60
C HIS A 207 30.92 -26.42 -21.14
N ASN A 208 30.89 -26.32 -22.46
CA ASN A 208 30.19 -25.23 -23.13
C ASN A 208 28.79 -25.67 -23.50
N TRP A 209 27.79 -24.81 -23.24
CA TRP A 209 26.40 -25.07 -23.61
C TRP A 209 25.76 -23.87 -24.32
N PRO A 210 25.04 -24.08 -25.44
CA PRO A 210 24.36 -23.00 -26.15
C PRO A 210 23.20 -22.41 -25.34
N VAL A 211 23.16 -21.08 -25.20
CA VAL A 211 22.20 -20.40 -24.30
C VAL A 211 20.74 -20.46 -24.76
N ARG A 212 20.53 -20.58 -26.08
CA ARG A 212 19.20 -20.66 -26.70
C ARG A 212 18.58 -22.06 -26.65
N VAL A 213 19.35 -23.09 -26.26
CA VAL A 213 18.85 -24.46 -26.17
C VAL A 213 18.64 -24.82 -24.69
N PRO A 214 17.43 -25.19 -24.27
CA PRO A 214 17.20 -25.64 -22.90
C PRO A 214 18.00 -26.91 -22.62
N ARG A 215 18.53 -27.03 -21.40
CA ARG A 215 19.27 -28.23 -21.00
C ARG A 215 18.32 -29.43 -20.90
N PRO A 216 18.71 -30.60 -21.46
CA PRO A 216 17.84 -31.78 -21.48
C PRO A 216 17.65 -32.35 -20.07
N VAL A 217 16.45 -32.86 -19.83
CA VAL A 217 16.04 -33.47 -18.56
C VAL A 217 15.42 -34.83 -18.83
N THR A 218 15.34 -35.68 -17.81
CA THR A 218 14.71 -37.01 -17.92
C THR A 218 13.19 -36.86 -17.98
N ASP A 219 12.60 -36.30 -16.93
CA ASP A 219 11.15 -36.11 -16.79
C ASP A 219 10.84 -34.77 -16.10
N LYS A 220 9.72 -34.14 -16.48
CA LYS A 220 9.15 -32.98 -15.76
C LYS A 220 8.17 -33.46 -14.69
N LEU A 221 8.32 -32.97 -13.47
CA LEU A 221 7.47 -33.33 -12.32
C LEU A 221 6.50 -32.19 -11.98
N SER A 222 5.40 -32.53 -11.31
CA SER A 222 4.59 -31.52 -10.61
C SER A 222 5.34 -30.98 -9.40
N SER A 223 5.24 -29.67 -9.18
CA SER A 223 5.82 -29.00 -8.01
C SER A 223 4.86 -29.07 -6.83
N ASP A 224 5.28 -29.77 -5.78
CA ASP A 224 4.48 -29.97 -4.56
C ASP A 224 5.05 -29.21 -3.35
N SER A 225 6.29 -28.69 -3.42
CA SER A 225 6.93 -27.95 -2.34
C SER A 225 6.73 -26.44 -2.48
N PRO A 226 6.39 -25.72 -1.39
CA PRO A 226 6.22 -24.27 -1.43
C PRO A 226 7.55 -23.54 -1.61
N PHE A 227 7.49 -22.45 -2.36
CA PHE A 227 8.58 -21.48 -2.45
C PHE A 227 8.37 -20.43 -1.37
N ILE A 228 9.13 -20.54 -0.29
CA ILE A 228 9.03 -19.65 0.87
C ILE A 228 9.88 -18.43 0.57
N VAL A 229 9.29 -17.24 0.61
CA VAL A 229 9.98 -15.97 0.39
C VAL A 229 10.28 -15.27 1.72
N GLY A 230 9.52 -15.56 2.77
CA GLY A 230 9.61 -14.91 4.07
C GLY A 230 8.69 -13.69 4.23
N GLN A 231 7.88 -13.39 3.22
CA GLN A 231 6.91 -12.30 3.25
C GLN A 231 5.51 -12.86 3.47
N ARG A 232 4.80 -12.39 4.50
CA ARG A 232 3.49 -12.92 4.91
C ARG A 232 2.46 -12.90 3.79
N VAL A 233 2.35 -11.79 3.07
CA VAL A 233 1.39 -11.65 1.96
C VAL A 233 1.69 -12.60 0.80
N LEU A 234 2.97 -12.80 0.47
CA LEU A 234 3.39 -13.63 -0.64
C LEU A 234 3.25 -15.12 -0.30
N ASP A 235 3.65 -15.51 0.91
CA ASP A 235 3.63 -16.90 1.35
C ASP A 235 2.22 -17.37 1.77
N ALA A 236 1.35 -16.48 2.28
CA ALA A 236 -0.01 -16.83 2.70
C ALA A 236 -1.05 -16.68 1.60
N LEU A 237 -1.21 -15.47 1.03
CA LEU A 237 -2.31 -15.19 0.10
C LEU A 237 -2.01 -15.66 -1.32
N PHE A 238 -0.77 -15.45 -1.78
CA PHE A 238 -0.38 -15.71 -3.18
C PHE A 238 0.87 -16.61 -3.27
N PRO A 239 0.83 -17.81 -2.66
CA PRO A 239 2.01 -18.67 -2.57
C PRO A 239 2.50 -19.11 -3.93
N SER A 240 3.81 -19.27 -4.05
CA SER A 240 4.48 -19.90 -5.19
C SER A 240 5.03 -21.27 -4.79
N VAL A 241 5.48 -22.04 -5.77
CA VAL A 241 6.07 -23.37 -5.61
C VAL A 241 7.51 -23.38 -6.08
N GLN A 242 8.34 -24.27 -5.54
CA GLN A 242 9.69 -24.50 -6.07
C GLN A 242 9.59 -25.09 -7.49
N GLY A 243 10.16 -24.40 -8.48
CA GLY A 243 9.91 -24.69 -9.90
C GLY A 243 8.79 -23.85 -10.52
N GLY A 244 8.15 -22.96 -9.75
CA GLY A 244 7.05 -22.13 -10.22
C GLY A 244 7.49 -20.93 -11.05
N THR A 245 6.51 -20.32 -11.72
CA THR A 245 6.67 -19.07 -12.49
C THR A 245 5.90 -17.95 -11.81
N VAL A 246 6.61 -16.88 -11.48
CA VAL A 246 6.08 -15.70 -10.79
C VAL A 246 6.32 -14.46 -11.64
N CYS A 247 5.29 -13.62 -11.75
CA CYS A 247 5.40 -12.28 -12.30
C CYS A 247 5.18 -11.23 -11.21
N ILE A 248 6.08 -10.25 -11.12
CA ILE A 248 5.94 -9.08 -10.26
C ILE A 248 5.81 -7.84 -11.15
N PRO A 249 4.60 -7.47 -11.59
CA PRO A 249 4.44 -6.19 -12.25
C PRO A 249 4.40 -5.05 -11.23
N GLY A 250 4.82 -3.87 -11.66
CA GLY A 250 4.59 -2.66 -10.89
C GLY A 250 5.27 -1.46 -11.53
N ALA A 251 4.78 -0.27 -11.20
CA ALA A 251 5.45 0.96 -11.60
C ALA A 251 6.85 1.07 -10.95
N PHE A 252 7.66 2.01 -11.43
CA PHE A 252 8.94 2.33 -10.80
C PHE A 252 8.71 2.82 -9.35
N GLY A 253 9.59 2.41 -8.43
CA GLY A 253 9.50 2.80 -7.02
C GLY A 253 8.45 2.07 -6.18
N CYS A 254 7.74 1.07 -6.72
CA CYS A 254 6.76 0.30 -5.94
C CYS A 254 7.39 -0.78 -5.02
N GLY A 255 8.71 -0.99 -5.07
CA GLY A 255 9.41 -1.99 -4.24
C GLY A 255 9.71 -3.33 -4.90
N LYS A 256 9.76 -3.40 -6.25
CA LYS A 256 10.12 -4.63 -7.00
C LYS A 256 11.50 -5.19 -6.62
N THR A 257 12.50 -4.32 -6.59
CA THR A 257 13.87 -4.69 -6.24
C THR A 257 13.98 -5.08 -4.77
N VAL A 258 13.19 -4.48 -3.88
CA VAL A 258 13.13 -4.88 -2.46
C VAL A 258 12.59 -6.30 -2.31
N ILE A 259 11.47 -6.64 -2.98
CA ILE A 259 10.94 -8.01 -2.97
C ILE A 259 11.97 -8.98 -3.56
N SER A 260 12.61 -8.60 -4.65
CA SER A 260 13.67 -9.40 -5.26
C SER A 260 14.81 -9.65 -4.26
N GLN A 261 15.33 -8.62 -3.60
CA GLN A 261 16.35 -8.74 -2.58
C GLN A 261 15.91 -9.65 -1.41
N SER A 262 14.65 -9.52 -0.95
CA SER A 262 14.08 -10.41 0.07
C SER A 262 14.05 -11.87 -0.40
N VAL A 263 13.67 -12.13 -1.66
CA VAL A 263 13.73 -13.48 -2.25
C VAL A 263 15.17 -14.00 -2.27
N SER A 264 16.18 -13.20 -2.63
CA SER A 264 17.59 -13.66 -2.60
C SER A 264 18.08 -14.01 -1.19
N LYS A 265 17.63 -13.26 -0.18
CA LYS A 265 18.04 -13.43 1.22
C LYS A 265 17.38 -14.65 1.86
N PHE A 266 16.06 -14.69 1.78
CA PHE A 266 15.25 -15.53 2.65
C PHE A 266 14.62 -16.74 1.96
N SER A 267 14.81 -16.86 0.64
CA SER A 267 14.25 -18.01 -0.05
C SER A 267 14.86 -19.32 0.41
N ASN A 268 14.02 -20.35 0.44
CA ASN A 268 14.41 -21.74 0.67
C ASN A 268 15.10 -22.39 -0.55
N SER A 269 15.78 -21.59 -1.39
CA SER A 269 16.55 -22.06 -2.54
C SER A 269 18.02 -22.18 -2.19
N ASP A 270 18.67 -23.21 -2.74
CA ASP A 270 20.10 -23.46 -2.54
C ASP A 270 20.93 -22.37 -3.21
N ILE A 271 20.51 -21.96 -4.42
CA ILE A 271 21.28 -21.10 -5.32
C ILE A 271 20.38 -20.01 -5.88
N ILE A 272 20.93 -18.78 -5.95
CA ILE A 272 20.24 -17.62 -6.51
C ILE A 272 20.97 -17.15 -7.76
N ILE A 273 20.24 -16.96 -8.85
CA ILE A 273 20.75 -16.36 -10.08
C ILE A 273 20.01 -15.05 -10.31
N TYR A 274 20.73 -13.93 -10.20
CA TYR A 274 20.15 -12.61 -10.42
C TYR A 274 20.58 -12.08 -11.78
N VAL A 275 19.62 -11.71 -12.62
CA VAL A 275 19.87 -11.11 -13.92
C VAL A 275 19.30 -9.70 -13.96
N GLY A 276 20.21 -8.73 -13.93
CA GLY A 276 19.90 -7.32 -14.20
C GLY A 276 19.86 -7.07 -15.71
N CYS A 277 18.66 -6.93 -16.29
CA CYS A 277 18.45 -6.63 -17.70
C CYS A 277 17.98 -5.19 -17.88
N GLY A 278 18.88 -4.31 -18.34
CA GLY A 278 18.55 -2.93 -18.69
C GLY A 278 18.24 -2.01 -17.51
N GLU A 279 18.64 -2.40 -16.30
CA GLU A 279 18.48 -1.61 -15.07
C GLU A 279 19.45 -0.42 -15.02
N ARG A 280 19.16 0.55 -14.15
CA ARG A 280 20.03 1.70 -13.97
C ARG A 280 21.35 1.27 -13.34
N GLY A 281 22.44 1.94 -13.70
CA GLY A 281 23.75 1.65 -13.14
C GLY A 281 23.79 1.77 -11.61
N ASN A 282 23.03 2.72 -11.05
CA ASN A 282 22.95 2.92 -9.60
C ASN A 282 22.22 1.77 -8.89
N GLU A 283 21.13 1.25 -9.45
CA GLU A 283 20.38 0.12 -8.88
C GLU A 283 21.26 -1.15 -8.87
N MET A 284 22.00 -1.38 -9.96
CA MET A 284 22.98 -2.47 -10.00
C MET A 284 24.14 -2.26 -9.04
N ALA A 285 24.62 -1.02 -8.87
CA ALA A 285 25.70 -0.73 -7.91
C ALA A 285 25.26 -0.96 -6.46
N GLU A 286 24.03 -0.57 -6.11
CA GLU A 286 23.43 -0.84 -4.79
C GLU A 286 23.36 -2.34 -4.51
N VAL A 287 22.86 -3.13 -5.46
CA VAL A 287 22.85 -4.61 -5.37
C VAL A 287 24.27 -5.16 -5.15
N LEU A 288 25.27 -4.64 -5.86
CA LEU A 288 26.65 -5.08 -5.75
C LEU A 288 27.33 -4.68 -4.43
N MET A 289 26.91 -3.59 -3.80
CA MET A 289 27.41 -3.15 -2.49
C MET A 289 26.74 -3.90 -1.34
N ASP A 290 25.41 -4.09 -1.43
CA ASP A 290 24.63 -4.72 -0.37
C ASP A 290 24.86 -6.24 -0.29
N PHE A 291 24.93 -6.94 -1.44
CA PHE A 291 24.97 -8.40 -1.46
C PHE A 291 26.15 -9.02 -0.70
N PRO A 292 27.37 -8.44 -0.76
CA PRO A 292 28.49 -8.91 0.07
C PRO A 292 28.31 -8.69 1.58
N GLU A 293 27.60 -7.65 2.01
CA GLU A 293 27.39 -7.34 3.44
C GLU A 293 26.32 -8.23 4.08
N LEU A 294 25.41 -8.73 3.26
CA LEU A 294 24.31 -9.57 3.70
C LEU A 294 24.79 -10.98 4.02
N SER A 295 24.49 -11.44 5.24
CA SER A 295 24.82 -12.78 5.71
C SER A 295 23.57 -13.57 6.09
N ILE A 296 23.65 -14.88 5.86
CA ILE A 296 22.66 -15.87 6.30
C ILE A 296 23.28 -16.76 7.36
N ASP A 297 22.47 -17.22 8.29
CA ASP A 297 22.86 -18.23 9.27
C ASP A 297 22.54 -19.61 8.71
N VAL A 298 23.59 -20.38 8.38
CA VAL A 298 23.48 -21.77 7.93
C VAL A 298 24.29 -22.62 8.90
N ASP A 299 23.63 -23.57 9.57
CA ASP A 299 24.24 -24.46 10.57
C ASP A 299 24.98 -23.74 11.71
N GLY A 300 24.48 -22.57 12.13
CA GLY A 300 25.06 -21.76 13.20
C GLY A 300 26.28 -20.92 12.76
N ARG A 301 26.53 -20.82 11.45
CA ARG A 301 27.60 -20.01 10.85
C ARG A 301 27.01 -18.92 9.99
N LYS A 302 27.49 -17.69 10.21
CA LYS A 302 27.18 -16.54 9.36
C LYS A 302 28.04 -16.59 8.10
N GLU A 303 27.39 -16.76 6.96
CA GLU A 303 28.03 -16.80 5.64
C GLU A 303 27.41 -15.75 4.71
N PRO A 304 28.20 -15.07 3.86
CA PRO A 304 27.68 -14.06 2.96
C PRO A 304 26.85 -14.69 1.84
N ILE A 305 25.76 -14.03 1.44
CA ILE A 305 24.85 -14.53 0.39
C ILE A 305 25.52 -14.62 -0.98
N MET A 306 26.58 -13.85 -1.21
CA MET A 306 27.32 -13.83 -2.47
C MET A 306 27.93 -15.20 -2.81
N LYS A 307 28.26 -16.02 -1.81
CA LYS A 307 28.81 -17.37 -2.01
C LYS A 307 27.83 -18.36 -2.66
N ARG A 308 26.52 -18.11 -2.60
CA ARG A 308 25.48 -18.92 -3.26
C ARG A 308 24.77 -18.18 -4.40
N THR A 309 25.26 -17.00 -4.76
CA THR A 309 24.63 -16.13 -5.75
C THR A 309 25.57 -15.92 -6.94
N SER A 310 25.03 -15.98 -8.15
CA SER A 310 25.71 -15.53 -9.37
C SER A 310 24.94 -14.35 -9.95
N LEU A 311 25.65 -13.27 -10.26
CA LEU A 311 25.08 -12.01 -10.73
C LEU A 311 25.41 -11.80 -12.20
N ILE A 312 24.39 -11.56 -13.03
CA ILE A 312 24.55 -11.17 -14.43
C ILE A 312 24.07 -9.73 -14.56
N ALA A 313 25.02 -8.82 -14.70
CA ALA A 313 24.79 -7.39 -14.74
C ALA A 313 24.80 -6.89 -16.18
N ASN A 314 23.65 -6.48 -16.68
CA ASN A 314 23.53 -5.76 -17.94
C ASN A 314 22.82 -4.43 -17.72
N THR A 315 23.59 -3.33 -17.65
CA THR A 315 23.03 -2.00 -17.40
C THR A 315 22.32 -1.43 -18.64
N SER A 316 21.52 -0.38 -18.45
CA SER A 316 20.87 0.35 -19.55
C SER A 316 21.86 0.98 -20.55
N ASN A 317 23.10 1.26 -20.13
CA ASN A 317 24.15 1.78 -21.03
C ASN A 317 24.81 0.67 -21.88
N MET A 318 24.64 -0.60 -21.51
CA MET A 318 25.16 -1.71 -22.31
C MET A 318 24.33 -1.94 -23.58
N PRO A 319 24.92 -2.50 -24.65
CA PRO A 319 24.26 -2.72 -25.92
C PRO A 319 22.96 -3.52 -25.82
N VAL A 320 22.03 -3.19 -26.71
CA VAL A 320 20.67 -3.74 -26.70
C VAL A 320 20.65 -5.24 -26.96
N ALA A 321 21.54 -5.74 -27.81
CA ALA A 321 21.69 -7.16 -28.05
C ALA A 321 22.11 -7.93 -26.77
N ALA A 322 22.99 -7.35 -25.95
CA ALA A 322 23.46 -7.97 -24.72
C ALA A 322 22.34 -8.12 -23.67
N ARG A 323 21.30 -7.28 -23.73
CA ARG A 323 20.07 -7.42 -22.91
C ARG A 323 19.30 -8.69 -23.23
N GLU A 324 19.20 -9.06 -24.50
CA GLU A 324 18.57 -10.33 -24.88
C GLU A 324 19.45 -11.51 -24.44
N ALA A 325 20.75 -11.43 -24.66
CA ALA A 325 21.68 -12.49 -24.29
C ALA A 325 21.71 -12.74 -22.77
N SER A 326 21.64 -11.68 -21.94
CA SER A 326 21.76 -11.82 -20.48
C SER A 326 20.68 -12.71 -19.86
N ILE A 327 19.44 -12.61 -20.34
CA ILE A 327 18.32 -13.45 -19.89
C ILE A 327 18.58 -14.93 -20.24
N TYR A 328 19.04 -15.22 -21.46
CA TYR A 328 19.35 -16.59 -21.89
C TYR A 328 20.58 -17.17 -21.17
N THR A 329 21.59 -16.34 -20.93
CA THR A 329 22.78 -16.70 -20.13
C THR A 329 22.35 -17.11 -18.73
N GLY A 330 21.55 -16.27 -18.05
CA GLY A 330 21.11 -16.54 -16.68
C GLY A 330 20.25 -17.78 -16.52
N ILE A 331 19.28 -17.99 -17.41
CA ILE A 331 18.45 -19.22 -17.34
C ILE A 331 19.29 -20.48 -17.62
N THR A 332 20.31 -20.39 -18.47
CA THR A 332 21.18 -21.54 -18.77
C THR A 332 22.08 -21.88 -17.58
N VAL A 333 22.57 -20.87 -16.86
CA VAL A 333 23.29 -21.06 -15.58
C VAL A 333 22.35 -21.63 -14.52
N ALA A 334 21.10 -21.16 -14.43
CA ALA A 334 20.11 -21.71 -13.49
C ALA A 334 19.78 -23.18 -13.78
N GLU A 335 19.58 -23.54 -15.06
CA GLU A 335 19.37 -24.93 -15.48
C GLU A 335 20.59 -25.82 -15.21
N TYR A 336 21.80 -25.29 -15.28
CA TYR A 336 23.00 -26.05 -14.94
C TYR A 336 23.01 -26.48 -13.48
N PHE A 337 22.69 -25.57 -12.55
CA PHE A 337 22.61 -25.89 -11.14
C PHE A 337 21.41 -26.77 -10.80
N ARG A 338 20.28 -26.62 -11.50
CA ARG A 338 19.15 -27.54 -11.44
C ARG A 338 19.55 -28.97 -11.78
N ASP A 339 20.34 -29.16 -12.83
CA ASP A 339 20.81 -30.48 -13.25
C ASP A 339 21.75 -31.14 -12.21
N GLN A 340 22.34 -30.37 -11.29
CA GLN A 340 23.09 -30.90 -10.15
C GLN A 340 22.19 -31.45 -9.03
N GLY A 341 20.87 -31.24 -9.13
CA GLY A 341 19.88 -31.61 -8.12
C GLY A 341 19.72 -30.55 -7.03
N LYS A 342 19.88 -29.27 -7.38
CA LYS A 342 19.70 -28.13 -6.48
C LYS A 342 18.41 -27.40 -6.81
N ASP A 343 17.84 -26.73 -5.81
CA ASP A 343 16.71 -25.83 -5.99
C ASP A 343 17.23 -24.41 -6.26
N VAL A 344 16.93 -23.90 -7.44
CA VAL A 344 17.48 -22.63 -7.94
C VAL A 344 16.37 -21.61 -8.10
N ALA A 345 16.57 -20.40 -7.60
CA ALA A 345 15.71 -19.25 -7.90
C ALA A 345 16.41 -18.30 -8.88
N MET A 346 15.80 -18.08 -10.04
CA MET A 346 16.24 -17.10 -11.02
C MET A 346 15.38 -15.85 -10.91
N MET A 347 16.02 -14.70 -10.80
CA MET A 347 15.37 -13.39 -10.72
C MET A 347 15.74 -12.60 -11.98
N ALA A 348 14.73 -12.19 -12.73
CA ALA A 348 14.90 -11.43 -13.97
C ALA A 348 14.36 -10.00 -13.77
N ASP A 349 15.26 -9.05 -13.51
CA ASP A 349 14.94 -7.64 -13.31
C ASP A 349 15.61 -6.79 -14.41
N SER A 350 14.95 -6.38 -15.50
CA SER A 350 13.53 -6.53 -15.80
C SER A 350 13.24 -7.15 -17.16
N THR A 351 12.17 -7.94 -17.24
CA THR A 351 11.72 -8.60 -18.49
C THR A 351 11.11 -7.60 -19.47
N SER A 352 10.61 -6.45 -19.00
CA SER A 352 10.14 -5.37 -19.86
C SER A 352 11.26 -4.73 -20.69
N ARG A 353 12.45 -4.54 -20.10
CA ARG A 353 13.61 -4.00 -20.83
C ARG A 353 14.12 -4.97 -21.88
N TRP A 354 14.00 -6.28 -21.61
CA TRP A 354 14.23 -7.30 -22.61
C TRP A 354 13.23 -7.22 -23.77
N ALA A 355 11.93 -7.06 -23.49
CA ALA A 355 10.92 -6.88 -24.54
C ALA A 355 11.14 -5.60 -25.37
N GLU A 356 11.54 -4.50 -24.74
CA GLU A 356 11.94 -3.26 -25.44
C GLU A 356 13.16 -3.49 -26.33
N ALA A 357 14.13 -4.29 -25.89
CA ALA A 357 15.29 -4.65 -26.70
C ALA A 357 14.87 -5.43 -27.94
N LEU A 358 13.95 -6.40 -27.80
CA LEU A 358 13.39 -7.13 -28.94
C LEU A 358 12.64 -6.21 -29.91
N ARG A 359 11.92 -5.21 -29.39
CA ARG A 359 11.26 -4.18 -30.21
C ARG A 359 12.26 -3.36 -31.03
N GLU A 360 13.35 -2.92 -30.41
CA GLU A 360 14.39 -2.15 -31.11
C GLU A 360 15.11 -2.99 -32.19
N ILE A 361 15.40 -4.26 -31.88
CA ILE A 361 16.03 -5.19 -32.83
C ILE A 361 15.10 -5.42 -34.03
N SER A 362 13.83 -5.73 -33.78
CA SER A 362 12.81 -5.95 -34.83
C SER A 362 12.63 -4.72 -35.72
N GLY A 363 12.58 -3.52 -35.12
CA GLY A 363 12.49 -2.26 -35.86
C GLY A 363 13.70 -2.01 -36.77
N ARG A 364 14.91 -2.37 -36.33
CA ARG A 364 16.12 -2.26 -37.16
C ARG A 364 16.18 -3.28 -38.29
N LEU A 365 15.53 -4.43 -38.12
CA LEU A 365 15.42 -5.46 -39.16
C LEU A 365 14.33 -5.15 -40.19
N GLY A 366 13.53 -4.11 -39.97
CA GLY A 366 12.41 -3.75 -40.84
C GLY A 366 11.30 -4.79 -40.80
N GLU A 367 11.15 -5.51 -39.69
CA GLU A 367 10.03 -6.42 -39.49
C GLU A 367 8.74 -5.63 -39.22
N MET A 368 7.60 -6.20 -39.60
CA MET A 368 6.30 -5.55 -39.34
C MET A 368 5.99 -5.61 -37.83
N PRO A 369 5.78 -4.45 -37.18
CA PRO A 369 5.38 -4.43 -35.78
C PRO A 369 3.95 -4.95 -35.61
N ALA A 370 3.68 -5.54 -34.44
CA ALA A 370 2.36 -5.83 -33.92
C ALA A 370 1.91 -4.69 -32.99
N ASP A 371 1.32 -5.02 -31.84
CA ASP A 371 0.81 -4.04 -30.88
C ASP A 371 1.95 -3.20 -30.24
N GLN A 372 1.72 -1.89 -30.14
CA GLN A 372 2.64 -0.91 -29.53
C GLN A 372 4.10 -0.98 -30.04
N GLY A 373 4.30 -1.46 -31.27
CA GLY A 373 5.60 -1.57 -31.91
C GLY A 373 6.35 -2.88 -31.62
N PHE A 374 5.85 -3.76 -30.74
CA PHE A 374 6.52 -5.02 -30.42
C PHE A 374 6.46 -6.03 -31.58
N PRO A 375 7.43 -6.96 -31.69
CA PRO A 375 7.39 -8.00 -32.70
C PRO A 375 6.27 -9.02 -32.44
N ALA A 376 5.73 -9.62 -33.51
CA ALA A 376 4.70 -10.66 -33.41
C ALA A 376 5.14 -11.90 -32.60
N TYR A 377 6.45 -12.17 -32.49
CA TYR A 377 7.00 -13.30 -31.75
C TYR A 377 7.27 -13.03 -30.26
N LEU A 378 6.89 -11.86 -29.73
CA LEU A 378 7.13 -11.51 -28.32
C LEU A 378 6.55 -12.55 -27.36
N GLY A 379 5.27 -12.93 -27.54
CA GLY A 379 4.61 -13.92 -26.69
C GLY A 379 5.29 -15.29 -26.74
N ALA A 380 5.75 -15.72 -27.93
CA ALA A 380 6.46 -16.99 -28.09
C ALA A 380 7.84 -16.98 -27.38
N LYS A 381 8.56 -15.86 -27.43
CA LYS A 381 9.85 -15.69 -26.73
C LYS A 381 9.65 -15.72 -25.21
N LEU A 382 8.69 -14.96 -24.68
CA LEU A 382 8.35 -14.98 -23.26
C LEU A 382 7.93 -16.39 -22.81
N ALA A 383 7.09 -17.08 -23.58
CA ALA A 383 6.67 -18.45 -23.27
C ALA A 383 7.85 -19.41 -23.23
N SER A 384 8.72 -19.35 -24.25
CA SER A 384 9.93 -20.19 -24.31
C SER A 384 10.89 -19.96 -23.14
N PHE A 385 10.87 -18.77 -22.53
CA PHE A 385 11.67 -18.44 -21.35
C PHE A 385 11.03 -18.97 -20.08
N TYR A 386 9.76 -18.66 -19.82
CA TYR A 386 9.08 -19.08 -18.59
C TYR A 386 8.85 -20.61 -18.52
N GLU A 387 8.66 -21.30 -19.64
CA GLU A 387 8.48 -22.77 -19.71
C GLU A 387 9.77 -23.58 -19.44
N ARG A 388 10.92 -22.90 -19.32
CA ARG A 388 12.18 -23.50 -18.86
C ARG A 388 12.21 -23.69 -17.35
N ALA A 389 11.37 -22.96 -16.62
CA ALA A 389 11.12 -23.20 -15.20
C ALA A 389 10.44 -24.55 -14.98
N GLY A 390 10.59 -25.10 -13.78
CA GLY A 390 9.93 -26.33 -13.39
C GLY A 390 10.77 -27.20 -12.47
N ARG A 391 10.08 -28.09 -11.77
CA ARG A 391 10.71 -29.20 -11.05
C ARG A 391 10.93 -30.36 -12.01
N VAL A 392 12.13 -30.89 -12.05
CA VAL A 392 12.53 -31.93 -13.01
C VAL A 392 13.37 -33.01 -12.35
N VAL A 393 13.38 -34.19 -12.96
CA VAL A 393 14.42 -35.20 -12.73
C VAL A 393 15.55 -34.93 -13.71
N ALA A 394 16.73 -34.65 -13.18
CA ALA A 394 17.93 -34.39 -13.97
C ALA A 394 18.33 -35.63 -14.80
N LEU A 395 19.04 -35.38 -15.90
CA LEU A 395 19.61 -36.43 -16.73
C LEU A 395 20.80 -37.10 -16.01
N GLY A 396 20.94 -38.41 -16.18
CA GLY A 396 22.10 -39.18 -15.73
C GLY A 396 22.03 -39.67 -14.28
N SER A 397 22.98 -40.54 -13.94
CA SER A 397 23.14 -41.18 -12.63
C SER A 397 23.98 -40.30 -11.68
N PRO A 398 23.61 -40.17 -10.39
CA PRO A 398 22.41 -40.68 -9.74
C PRO A 398 21.14 -39.87 -10.09
N ASP A 399 19.97 -40.49 -9.89
CA ASP A 399 18.67 -39.83 -10.03
C ASP A 399 18.57 -38.65 -9.06
N ARG A 400 18.54 -37.44 -9.62
CA ARG A 400 18.52 -36.19 -8.87
C ARG A 400 17.28 -35.39 -9.25
N LYS A 401 16.63 -34.81 -8.24
CA LYS A 401 15.52 -33.88 -8.42
C LYS A 401 16.08 -32.47 -8.22
N GLY A 402 15.80 -31.58 -9.15
CA GLY A 402 16.14 -30.17 -9.05
C GLY A 402 14.96 -29.32 -9.51
N SER A 403 14.98 -28.04 -9.15
CA SER A 403 13.94 -27.10 -9.58
C SER A 403 14.53 -25.75 -9.99
N VAL A 404 13.87 -25.08 -10.93
CA VAL A 404 14.15 -23.69 -11.29
C VAL A 404 12.88 -22.89 -11.14
N SER A 405 12.85 -22.02 -10.14
CA SER A 405 11.80 -21.02 -9.94
C SER A 405 12.19 -19.74 -10.69
N ILE A 406 11.31 -19.21 -11.54
CA ILE A 406 11.55 -17.93 -12.24
C ILE A 406 10.68 -16.86 -11.60
N VAL A 407 11.31 -15.78 -11.15
CA VAL A 407 10.67 -14.55 -10.68
C VAL A 407 11.02 -13.42 -11.66
N GLY A 408 10.06 -13.04 -12.51
CA GLY A 408 10.24 -11.98 -13.49
C GLY A 408 9.60 -10.67 -13.04
N ALA A 409 10.40 -9.59 -12.99
CA ALA A 409 9.92 -8.25 -12.74
C ALA A 409 9.49 -7.58 -14.06
N VAL A 410 8.22 -7.16 -14.12
CA VAL A 410 7.63 -6.46 -15.26
C VAL A 410 7.41 -5.00 -14.86
N SER A 411 7.89 -4.08 -15.68
CA SER A 411 7.76 -2.64 -15.46
C SER A 411 6.87 -2.04 -16.54
N PRO A 412 5.53 -2.13 -16.44
CA PRO A 412 4.63 -1.50 -17.39
C PRO A 412 4.78 0.03 -17.33
N PRO A 413 4.72 0.73 -18.48
CA PRO A 413 4.74 2.18 -18.51
C PRO A 413 3.53 2.73 -17.74
N GLY A 414 3.76 3.58 -16.75
CA GLY A 414 2.70 4.18 -15.95
C GLY A 414 1.95 3.24 -14.99
N GLY A 415 2.33 1.96 -14.90
CA GLY A 415 1.60 0.97 -14.09
C GLY A 415 0.40 0.35 -14.80
N ASP A 416 0.26 0.52 -16.11
CA ASP A 416 -0.87 -0.01 -16.87
C ASP A 416 -0.67 -1.50 -17.25
N PHE A 417 -1.54 -2.38 -16.76
CA PHE A 417 -1.47 -3.81 -17.07
C PHE A 417 -1.98 -4.17 -18.47
N SER A 418 -2.55 -3.22 -19.22
CA SER A 418 -2.94 -3.41 -20.62
C SER A 418 -1.76 -3.50 -21.58
N ASP A 419 -0.55 -3.16 -21.11
CA ASP A 419 0.69 -3.26 -21.87
C ASP A 419 0.91 -4.68 -22.46
N PRO A 420 1.32 -4.81 -23.74
CA PRO A 420 1.51 -6.11 -24.38
C PRO A 420 2.47 -7.05 -23.66
N VAL A 421 3.51 -6.54 -22.99
CA VAL A 421 4.45 -7.37 -22.22
C VAL A 421 3.75 -7.94 -20.99
N THR A 422 2.99 -7.11 -20.29
CA THR A 422 2.23 -7.54 -19.11
C THR A 422 1.15 -8.54 -19.47
N SER A 423 0.36 -8.26 -20.51
CA SER A 423 -0.69 -9.15 -21.01
C SER A 423 -0.14 -10.50 -21.47
N SER A 424 0.97 -10.50 -22.23
CA SER A 424 1.63 -11.73 -22.65
C SER A 424 2.17 -12.53 -21.46
N THR A 425 2.78 -11.85 -20.48
CA THR A 425 3.32 -12.50 -19.28
C THR A 425 2.22 -13.11 -18.43
N LEU A 426 1.11 -12.39 -18.21
CA LEU A 426 -0.08 -12.85 -17.50
C LEU A 426 -0.67 -14.15 -18.09
N GLY A 427 -0.63 -14.30 -19.41
CA GLY A 427 -1.10 -15.52 -20.08
C GLY A 427 -0.22 -16.75 -19.83
N ILE A 428 1.04 -16.55 -19.44
CA ILE A 428 2.04 -17.61 -19.29
C ILE A 428 2.25 -17.97 -17.81
N VAL A 429 2.41 -16.95 -16.95
CA VAL A 429 2.74 -17.18 -15.55
C VAL A 429 1.57 -17.75 -14.75
N GLN A 430 1.91 -18.49 -13.69
CA GLN A 430 0.91 -19.10 -12.82
C GLN A 430 0.65 -18.29 -11.55
N VAL A 431 1.62 -17.47 -11.14
CA VAL A 431 1.51 -16.56 -9.99
C VAL A 431 1.75 -15.13 -10.43
N PHE A 432 0.89 -14.23 -9.93
CA PHE A 432 0.91 -12.82 -10.24
C PHE A 432 0.85 -12.00 -8.95
N TRP A 433 1.93 -11.28 -8.66
CA TRP A 433 2.07 -10.37 -7.51
C TRP A 433 1.96 -8.92 -7.98
N GLY A 434 0.73 -8.45 -8.14
CA GLY A 434 0.44 -7.09 -8.63
C GLY A 434 0.83 -6.03 -7.61
N LEU A 435 1.90 -5.27 -7.86
CA LEU A 435 2.27 -4.15 -7.00
C LEU A 435 1.49 -2.88 -7.38
N ASP A 436 0.85 -2.27 -6.38
CA ASP A 436 0.08 -1.05 -6.54
C ASP A 436 0.89 0.19 -6.12
N LYS A 437 0.89 1.19 -7.01
CA LYS A 437 1.50 2.49 -6.74
C LYS A 437 0.79 3.23 -5.61
N LYS A 438 -0.54 3.08 -5.44
CA LYS A 438 -1.30 3.76 -4.39
C LYS A 438 -0.88 3.29 -3.00
N LEU A 439 -0.63 1.99 -2.83
CA LEU A 439 -0.14 1.41 -1.59
C LEU A 439 1.29 1.90 -1.27
N ALA A 440 2.16 1.90 -2.29
CA ALA A 440 3.53 2.40 -2.12
C ALA A 440 3.56 3.90 -1.73
N GLN A 441 2.70 4.74 -2.31
CA GLN A 441 2.59 6.15 -1.94
C GLN A 441 2.12 6.37 -0.49
N ARG A 442 1.31 5.45 0.04
CA ARG A 442 0.89 5.43 1.45
C ARG A 442 1.92 4.81 2.39
N LYS A 443 3.11 4.47 1.88
CA LYS A 443 4.17 3.75 2.61
C LYS A 443 3.70 2.39 3.17
N HIS A 444 2.72 1.76 2.51
CA HIS A 444 2.32 0.39 2.79
C HIS A 444 3.23 -0.55 1.99
N PHE A 445 4.10 -1.27 2.70
CA PHE A 445 5.05 -2.22 2.13
C PHE A 445 4.91 -3.60 2.79
N PRO A 446 5.03 -4.70 2.02
CA PRO A 446 5.09 -4.75 0.56
C PRO A 446 3.77 -4.30 -0.11
N SER A 447 3.87 -3.57 -1.22
CA SER A 447 2.76 -2.86 -1.88
C SER A 447 1.88 -3.75 -2.75
N VAL A 448 1.57 -4.97 -2.29
CA VAL A 448 0.83 -5.98 -3.06
C VAL A 448 -0.67 -5.68 -3.03
N ASN A 449 -1.30 -5.56 -4.19
CA ASN A 449 -2.74 -5.43 -4.32
C ASN A 449 -3.41 -6.79 -4.09
N THR A 450 -4.25 -6.89 -3.08
CA THR A 450 -4.90 -8.15 -2.70
C THR A 450 -6.04 -8.58 -3.64
N SER A 451 -6.62 -7.66 -4.40
CA SER A 451 -7.75 -7.95 -5.30
C SER A 451 -7.32 -8.33 -6.70
N GLN A 452 -6.19 -7.78 -7.17
CA GLN A 452 -5.65 -8.08 -8.49
C GLN A 452 -4.65 -9.25 -8.49
N SER A 453 -3.97 -9.49 -7.36
CA SER A 453 -2.99 -10.57 -7.25
C SER A 453 -3.68 -11.93 -7.20
N TYR A 454 -3.04 -12.96 -7.77
CA TYR A 454 -3.57 -14.32 -7.75
C TYR A 454 -2.45 -15.36 -7.82
N SER A 455 -2.77 -16.59 -7.37
CA SER A 455 -1.92 -17.77 -7.53
C SER A 455 -2.76 -18.96 -7.95
N LYS A 456 -2.33 -19.65 -9.01
CA LYS A 456 -2.95 -20.89 -9.49
C LYS A 456 -2.40 -22.15 -8.80
N TYR A 457 -1.35 -22.02 -7.99
CA TYR A 457 -0.72 -23.16 -7.32
C TYR A 457 -1.37 -23.57 -5.98
N THR A 458 -2.42 -22.87 -5.57
CA THR A 458 -3.11 -23.13 -4.29
C THR A 458 -3.55 -24.59 -4.18
N THR A 459 -4.22 -25.13 -5.20
CA THR A 459 -4.71 -26.52 -5.20
C THR A 459 -3.59 -27.57 -5.13
N SER A 460 -2.43 -27.29 -5.74
CA SER A 460 -1.27 -28.18 -5.67
C SER A 460 -0.66 -28.17 -4.27
N LEU A 461 -0.56 -26.98 -3.67
CA LEU A 461 0.01 -26.79 -2.33
C LEU A 461 -0.90 -27.26 -1.20
N ASP A 462 -2.22 -27.34 -1.42
CA ASP A 462 -3.15 -27.81 -0.39
C ASP A 462 -2.80 -29.22 0.13
N LYS A 463 -2.19 -30.08 -0.72
CA LYS A 463 -1.67 -31.39 -0.28
C LYS A 463 -0.53 -31.25 0.74
N TYR A 464 0.41 -30.35 0.47
CA TYR A 464 1.53 -30.07 1.37
C TYR A 464 1.04 -29.48 2.69
N TYR A 465 0.09 -28.53 2.63
CA TYR A 465 -0.49 -27.93 3.82
C TYR A 465 -1.32 -28.92 4.63
N GLN A 466 -2.02 -29.87 4.01
CA GLN A 466 -2.73 -30.92 4.76
C GLN A 466 -1.81 -31.77 5.64
N GLU A 467 -0.56 -31.99 5.21
CA GLU A 467 0.42 -32.76 5.98
C GLU A 467 1.06 -31.94 7.10
N HIS A 468 1.38 -30.66 6.86
CA HIS A 468 2.15 -29.83 7.80
C HIS A 468 1.28 -28.85 8.60
N ASN A 469 0.30 -28.19 7.97
CA ASN A 469 -0.49 -27.09 8.54
C ASN A 469 -1.96 -27.15 8.01
N PRO A 470 -2.80 -28.07 8.52
CA PRO A 470 -4.10 -28.39 7.91
C PRO A 470 -5.11 -27.23 7.93
N ASP A 471 -4.99 -26.30 8.89
CA ASP A 471 -5.88 -25.14 9.01
C ASP A 471 -5.52 -24.00 8.04
N PHE A 472 -4.31 -23.99 7.49
CA PHE A 472 -3.77 -22.87 6.72
C PHE A 472 -4.59 -22.51 5.48
N PRO A 473 -5.00 -23.47 4.61
CA PRO A 473 -5.80 -23.14 3.43
C PRO A 473 -7.16 -22.53 3.79
N ARG A 474 -7.81 -23.05 4.85
CA ARG A 474 -9.09 -22.53 5.33
C ARG A 474 -8.96 -21.10 5.83
N LEU A 475 -7.92 -20.78 6.59
CA LEU A 475 -7.69 -19.43 7.11
C LEU A 475 -7.39 -18.44 5.98
N ARG A 476 -6.55 -18.84 5.01
CA ARG A 476 -6.25 -18.04 3.82
C ARG A 476 -7.51 -17.63 3.07
N ASP A 477 -8.39 -18.59 2.79
CA ASP A 477 -9.58 -18.34 1.97
C ASP A 477 -10.57 -17.42 2.72
N ARG A 478 -10.69 -17.58 4.04
CA ARG A 478 -11.48 -16.67 4.89
C ARG A 478 -10.92 -15.26 4.95
N ILE A 479 -9.60 -15.10 5.03
CA ILE A 479 -8.95 -13.77 5.00
C ILE A 479 -9.18 -13.09 3.65
N LYS A 480 -9.09 -13.84 2.54
CA LYS A 480 -9.40 -13.30 1.20
C LYS A 480 -10.85 -12.83 1.10
N GLU A 481 -11.79 -13.63 1.59
CA GLU A 481 -13.21 -13.25 1.64
C GLU A 481 -13.43 -11.99 2.48
N LEU A 482 -12.82 -11.93 3.67
CA LEU A 482 -12.90 -10.76 4.56
C LEU A 482 -12.34 -9.49 3.89
N LEU A 483 -11.20 -9.60 3.20
CA LEU A 483 -10.59 -8.46 2.49
C LEU A 483 -11.46 -8.02 1.30
N SER A 484 -12.05 -8.95 0.54
CA SER A 484 -12.97 -8.64 -0.55
C SER A 484 -14.22 -7.91 -0.05
N THR A 485 -14.85 -8.44 0.99
CA THR A 485 -16.03 -7.81 1.63
C THR A 485 -15.68 -6.44 2.20
N SER A 486 -14.48 -6.28 2.78
CA SER A 486 -14.01 -4.98 3.26
C SER A 486 -13.90 -3.96 2.13
N GLU A 487 -13.44 -4.33 0.93
CA GLU A 487 -13.35 -3.40 -0.19
C GLU A 487 -14.73 -2.97 -0.71
N GLU A 488 -15.70 -3.90 -0.75
CA GLU A 488 -17.09 -3.58 -1.08
C GLU A 488 -17.69 -2.62 -0.05
N LEU A 489 -17.46 -2.88 1.25
CA LEU A 489 -17.91 -2.03 2.33
C LEU A 489 -17.22 -0.66 2.31
N ASP A 490 -15.92 -0.57 1.99
CA ASP A 490 -15.21 0.71 1.86
C ASP A 490 -15.85 1.61 0.78
N GLN A 491 -16.36 1.04 -0.32
CA GLN A 491 -17.11 1.79 -1.34
C GLN A 491 -18.45 2.32 -0.79
N VAL A 492 -19.17 1.51 -0.01
CA VAL A 492 -20.42 1.93 0.64
C VAL A 492 -20.16 3.03 1.67
N VAL A 493 -19.07 2.90 2.45
CA VAL A 493 -18.65 3.90 3.43
C VAL A 493 -18.34 5.24 2.76
N GLN A 494 -17.69 5.24 1.61
CA GLN A 494 -17.42 6.47 0.85
C GLN A 494 -18.70 7.16 0.35
N LEU A 495 -19.79 6.41 0.13
CA LEU A 495 -21.06 6.95 -0.36
C LEU A 495 -22.00 7.41 0.75
N VAL A 496 -22.10 6.67 1.86
CA VAL A 496 -23.15 6.86 2.89
C VAL A 496 -22.56 7.16 4.28
N GLY A 497 -21.27 6.90 4.49
CA GLY A 497 -20.57 7.06 5.77
C GLY A 497 -20.60 5.80 6.65
N LYS A 498 -19.57 5.66 7.52
CA LYS A 498 -19.38 4.47 8.38
C LYS A 498 -20.49 4.26 9.42
N SER A 499 -21.22 5.31 9.78
CA SER A 499 -22.31 5.25 10.76
C SER A 499 -23.54 4.49 10.26
N ALA A 500 -23.74 4.42 8.94
CA ALA A 500 -24.89 3.75 8.32
C ALA A 500 -24.76 2.22 8.27
N LEU A 501 -23.59 1.67 8.59
CA LEU A 501 -23.32 0.24 8.54
C LEU A 501 -23.87 -0.52 9.77
N GLY A 502 -24.20 -1.79 9.55
CA GLY A 502 -24.50 -2.72 10.63
C GLY A 502 -23.26 -3.03 11.47
N ASP A 503 -23.46 -3.47 12.71
CA ASP A 503 -22.36 -3.86 13.60
C ASP A 503 -21.49 -5.01 13.06
N PRO A 504 -22.02 -6.05 12.37
CA PRO A 504 -21.20 -7.07 11.70
C PRO A 504 -20.28 -6.50 10.61
N ASP A 505 -20.75 -5.53 9.84
CA ASP A 505 -19.97 -4.90 8.77
C ASP A 505 -18.87 -4.02 9.36
N LYS A 506 -19.15 -3.32 10.47
CA LYS A 506 -18.13 -2.57 11.23
C LYS A 506 -17.03 -3.47 11.76
N ILE A 507 -17.37 -4.65 12.28
CA ILE A 507 -16.37 -5.66 12.71
C ILE A 507 -15.48 -6.03 11.52
N THR A 508 -16.09 -6.33 10.37
CA THR A 508 -15.38 -6.73 9.15
C THR A 508 -14.37 -5.65 8.74
N LEU A 509 -14.76 -4.37 8.73
CA LEU A 509 -13.85 -3.25 8.42
C LEU A 509 -12.73 -3.07 9.45
N ASP A 510 -13.05 -3.14 10.75
CA ASP A 510 -12.06 -2.95 11.81
C ASP A 510 -11.03 -4.09 11.81
N VAL A 511 -11.47 -5.34 11.60
CA VAL A 511 -10.58 -6.51 11.47
C VAL A 511 -9.80 -6.46 10.15
N ALA A 512 -10.41 -6.02 9.05
CA ALA A 512 -9.69 -5.85 7.79
C ALA A 512 -8.57 -4.82 7.92
N THR A 513 -8.80 -3.74 8.67
CA THR A 513 -7.77 -2.73 8.98
C THR A 513 -6.63 -3.37 9.79
N LEU A 514 -6.95 -4.16 10.81
CA LEU A 514 -5.96 -4.91 11.59
C LEU A 514 -5.11 -5.84 10.70
N ILE A 515 -5.73 -6.57 9.78
CA ILE A 515 -5.02 -7.44 8.83
C ILE A 515 -4.16 -6.61 7.88
N LYS A 516 -4.68 -5.50 7.33
CA LYS A 516 -3.94 -4.63 6.40
C LYS A 516 -2.70 -4.01 7.05
N GLU A 517 -2.77 -3.56 8.31
CA GLU A 517 -1.68 -2.85 9.01
C GLU A 517 -0.70 -3.76 9.76
N ASP A 518 -1.17 -4.89 10.32
CA ASP A 518 -0.34 -5.73 11.19
C ASP A 518 0.07 -7.06 10.56
N PHE A 519 -0.73 -7.60 9.63
CA PHE A 519 -0.43 -8.86 8.94
C PHE A 519 0.19 -8.65 7.56
N LEU A 520 -0.41 -7.81 6.72
CA LEU A 520 0.04 -7.60 5.34
C LEU A 520 1.25 -6.67 5.25
N GLN A 521 1.30 -5.61 6.07
CA GLN A 521 2.50 -4.78 6.14
C GLN A 521 3.64 -5.55 6.78
N GLN A 522 4.82 -5.45 6.20
CA GLN A 522 6.02 -6.09 6.69
C GLN A 522 7.22 -5.21 6.38
N ASN A 523 7.99 -4.87 7.41
CA ASN A 523 9.19 -4.07 7.23
C ASN A 523 10.39 -4.99 6.92
N GLY A 524 10.86 -4.94 5.67
CA GLY A 524 12.00 -5.74 5.21
C GLY A 524 13.35 -5.36 5.85
N TYR A 525 13.43 -4.22 6.55
CA TYR A 525 14.67 -3.74 7.18
C TYR A 525 14.77 -4.05 8.68
N SER A 526 13.68 -4.46 9.33
CA SER A 526 13.69 -4.75 10.77
C SER A 526 14.05 -6.21 11.05
N ASP A 527 14.73 -6.46 12.17
CA ASP A 527 15.21 -7.81 12.49
C ASP A 527 14.08 -8.83 12.70
N TYR A 528 12.92 -8.38 13.20
CA TYR A 528 11.77 -9.21 13.53
C TYR A 528 10.82 -9.49 12.35
N ASP A 529 10.79 -8.60 11.36
CA ASP A 529 9.87 -8.65 10.21
C ASP A 529 10.59 -8.82 8.88
N GLN A 530 11.93 -8.82 8.81
CA GLN A 530 12.64 -9.11 7.56
C GLN A 530 12.30 -10.51 7.01
N PHE A 531 12.09 -11.49 7.90
CA PHE A 531 11.73 -12.86 7.58
C PHE A 531 10.64 -13.36 8.54
N CYS A 532 9.49 -13.76 8.00
CA CYS A 532 8.42 -14.38 8.77
C CYS A 532 8.32 -15.87 8.43
N PRO A 533 8.60 -16.79 9.37
CA PRO A 533 8.38 -18.21 9.16
C PRO A 533 6.90 -18.55 8.94
N LEU A 534 6.66 -19.71 8.30
CA LEU A 534 5.31 -20.17 7.99
C LEU A 534 4.47 -20.40 9.26
N TRP A 535 5.05 -21.00 10.31
CA TRP A 535 4.37 -21.23 11.59
C TRP A 535 3.94 -19.91 12.26
N LYS A 536 4.79 -18.87 12.24
CA LYS A 536 4.46 -17.54 12.78
C LYS A 536 3.29 -16.95 12.01
N THR A 537 3.33 -17.05 10.68
CA THR A 537 2.27 -16.58 9.79
C THR A 537 0.94 -17.30 10.07
N GLU A 538 0.95 -18.61 10.25
CA GLU A 538 -0.25 -19.40 10.58
C GLU A 538 -0.87 -18.95 11.91
N TRP A 539 -0.06 -18.80 12.96
CA TRP A 539 -0.55 -18.38 14.28
C TRP A 539 -1.13 -16.97 14.27
N MET A 540 -0.51 -16.04 13.52
CA MET A 540 -1.09 -14.70 13.31
C MET A 540 -2.45 -14.77 12.61
N MET A 541 -2.60 -15.61 11.58
CA MET A 541 -3.90 -15.80 10.92
C MET A 541 -4.93 -16.42 11.86
N LYS A 542 -4.55 -17.43 12.66
CA LYS A 542 -5.42 -18.06 13.65
C LYS A 542 -5.91 -17.06 14.68
N ALA A 543 -5.02 -16.23 15.24
CA ALA A 543 -5.38 -15.25 16.26
C ALA A 543 -6.31 -14.15 15.72
N MET A 544 -6.02 -13.60 14.54
CA MET A 544 -6.84 -12.55 13.93
C MET A 544 -8.22 -13.06 13.50
N MET A 545 -8.29 -14.27 12.91
CA MET A 545 -9.57 -14.88 12.55
C MET A 545 -10.35 -15.35 13.78
N GLY A 546 -9.66 -15.81 14.83
CA GLY A 546 -10.29 -16.13 16.12
C GLY A 546 -10.94 -14.90 16.75
N PHE A 547 -10.25 -13.75 16.73
CA PHE A 547 -10.81 -12.48 17.20
C PHE A 547 -12.06 -12.07 16.40
N HIS A 548 -12.01 -12.21 15.07
CA HIS A 548 -13.17 -11.95 14.20
C HIS A 548 -14.37 -12.83 14.56
N ASP A 549 -14.16 -14.13 14.80
CA ASP A 549 -15.22 -15.07 15.09
C ASP A 549 -15.86 -14.83 16.46
N GLU A 550 -15.05 -14.55 17.49
CA GLU A 550 -15.56 -14.22 18.82
C GLU A 550 -16.28 -12.86 18.83
N ALA A 551 -15.78 -11.88 18.07
CA ALA A 551 -16.47 -10.60 17.89
C ALA A 551 -17.85 -10.77 17.22
N GLN A 552 -17.94 -11.55 16.14
CA GLN A 552 -19.22 -11.82 15.48
C GLN A 552 -20.18 -12.59 16.39
N LYS A 553 -19.69 -13.57 17.16
CA LYS A 553 -20.52 -14.29 18.16
C LYS A 553 -21.06 -13.34 19.22
N ALA A 554 -20.23 -12.46 19.78
CA ALA A 554 -20.66 -11.50 20.80
C ALA A 554 -21.73 -10.53 20.28
N VAL A 555 -21.60 -10.02 19.05
CA VAL A 555 -22.63 -9.16 18.44
C VAL A 555 -23.91 -9.93 18.12
N SER A 556 -23.80 -11.20 17.69
CA SER A 556 -24.99 -12.04 17.45
C SER A 556 -25.82 -12.31 18.72
N GLN A 557 -25.19 -12.21 19.91
CA GLN A 557 -25.85 -12.31 21.21
C GLN A 557 -26.53 -10.99 21.65
N GLY A 558 -26.54 -9.96 20.79
CA GLY A 558 -27.23 -8.69 21.02
C GLY A 558 -26.36 -7.59 21.62
N GLN A 559 -25.04 -7.80 21.72
CA GLN A 559 -24.12 -6.79 22.23
C GLN A 559 -23.72 -5.78 21.14
N SER A 560 -23.54 -4.51 21.52
CA SER A 560 -23.07 -3.48 20.59
C SER A 560 -21.56 -3.56 20.36
N TRP A 561 -21.12 -3.41 19.10
CA TRP A 561 -19.71 -3.50 18.73
C TRP A 561 -18.83 -2.49 19.48
N ASN A 562 -19.29 -1.25 19.67
CA ASN A 562 -18.49 -0.20 20.32
C ASN A 562 -18.06 -0.59 21.74
N LYS A 563 -18.96 -1.19 22.53
CA LYS A 563 -18.66 -1.66 23.89
C LYS A 563 -17.67 -2.81 23.89
N ILE A 564 -17.84 -3.77 22.98
CA ILE A 564 -16.91 -4.91 22.82
C ILE A 564 -15.52 -4.39 22.43
N ARG A 565 -15.45 -3.43 21.51
CA ARG A 565 -14.18 -2.84 21.05
C ARG A 565 -13.43 -2.17 22.20
N GLU A 566 -14.12 -1.43 23.05
CA GLU A 566 -13.50 -0.81 24.24
C GLU A 566 -13.02 -1.87 25.25
N ALA A 567 -13.85 -2.87 25.54
CA ALA A 567 -13.50 -3.95 26.48
C ALA A 567 -12.32 -4.81 25.98
N THR A 568 -12.17 -4.95 24.66
CA THR A 568 -11.13 -5.76 24.01
C THR A 568 -9.92 -4.96 23.52
N GLY A 569 -9.82 -3.66 23.84
CA GLY A 569 -8.71 -2.81 23.38
C GLY A 569 -7.31 -3.32 23.74
N GLN A 570 -7.15 -3.94 24.92
CA GLN A 570 -5.89 -4.58 25.32
C GLN A 570 -5.53 -5.79 24.45
N ILE A 571 -6.51 -6.64 24.13
CA ILE A 571 -6.32 -7.81 23.25
C ILE A 571 -5.96 -7.34 21.84
N GLN A 572 -6.62 -6.29 21.33
CA GLN A 572 -6.26 -5.72 20.04
C GLN A 572 -4.81 -5.25 20.04
N SER A 573 -4.36 -4.52 21.05
CA SER A 573 -2.95 -4.11 21.17
C SER A 573 -1.98 -5.29 21.20
N GLN A 574 -2.32 -6.38 21.90
CA GLN A 574 -1.53 -7.61 21.91
C GLN A 574 -1.49 -8.29 20.53
N LEU A 575 -2.61 -8.33 19.79
CA LEU A 575 -2.65 -8.83 18.42
C LEU A 575 -1.74 -8.01 17.49
N ARG A 576 -1.73 -6.67 17.62
CA ARG A 576 -0.79 -5.81 16.85
C ARG A 576 0.66 -6.12 17.19
N SER A 577 0.94 -6.47 18.45
CA SER A 577 2.29 -6.73 18.91
C SER A 577 2.88 -8.06 18.41
N MET A 578 2.06 -8.97 17.87
CA MET A 578 2.51 -10.29 17.39
C MET A 578 3.63 -10.21 16.34
N LYS A 579 3.66 -9.14 15.53
CA LYS A 579 4.68 -8.95 14.49
C LYS A 579 6.08 -8.72 15.07
N PHE A 580 6.20 -8.12 16.26
CA PHE A 580 7.48 -7.80 16.89
C PHE A 580 8.22 -8.99 17.53
N GLU A 581 7.60 -10.16 17.56
CA GLU A 581 8.24 -11.38 18.08
C GLU A 581 9.35 -11.85 17.14
N LEU A 582 10.54 -12.11 17.69
CA LEU A 582 11.71 -12.51 16.93
C LEU A 582 11.63 -14.01 16.56
N PRO A 583 11.83 -14.38 15.28
CA PRO A 583 11.92 -15.79 14.90
C PRO A 583 13.08 -16.55 15.57
N SER A 584 14.14 -15.85 15.97
CA SER A 584 15.32 -16.43 16.64
C SER A 584 15.05 -16.93 18.06
N ASP A 585 13.96 -16.49 18.70
CA ASP A 585 13.61 -16.88 20.07
C ASP A 585 13.11 -18.34 20.19
N GLY A 586 12.94 -19.03 19.07
CA GLY A 586 12.53 -20.42 18.97
C GLY A 586 11.01 -20.58 18.83
N GLU A 587 10.61 -21.59 18.07
CA GLU A 587 9.20 -21.87 17.74
C GLU A 587 8.36 -22.17 19.00
N GLU A 588 8.84 -23.02 19.91
CA GLU A 588 8.08 -23.42 21.11
C GLU A 588 7.75 -22.25 22.04
N LYS A 589 8.68 -21.30 22.20
CA LYS A 589 8.50 -20.15 23.10
C LYS A 589 7.46 -19.18 22.54
N VAL A 590 7.52 -18.93 21.23
CA VAL A 590 6.60 -17.99 20.56
C VAL A 590 5.20 -18.60 20.41
N THR A 591 5.10 -19.87 20.04
CA THR A 591 3.82 -20.58 19.95
C THR A 591 3.09 -20.63 21.28
N LYS A 592 3.79 -20.89 22.40
CA LYS A 592 3.21 -20.85 23.73
C LYS A 592 2.64 -19.48 24.11
N LYS A 593 3.33 -18.38 23.77
CA LYS A 593 2.80 -17.02 23.97
C LYS A 593 1.52 -16.79 23.17
N TYR A 594 1.47 -17.27 21.92
CA TYR A 594 0.28 -17.14 21.08
C TYR A 594 -0.90 -17.98 21.60
N GLU A 595 -0.64 -19.15 22.17
CA GLU A 595 -1.66 -19.96 22.86
C GLU A 595 -2.22 -19.24 24.10
N GLU A 596 -1.35 -18.70 24.95
CA GLU A 596 -1.74 -17.90 26.12
C GLU A 596 -2.57 -16.67 25.72
N LEU A 597 -2.19 -16.00 24.62
CA LEU A 597 -2.94 -14.89 24.06
C LEU A 597 -4.35 -15.32 23.60
N MET A 598 -4.47 -16.45 22.88
CA MET A 598 -5.77 -16.95 22.45
C MET A 598 -6.67 -17.36 23.62
N GLN A 599 -6.10 -17.96 24.67
CA GLN A 599 -6.85 -18.27 25.89
C GLN A 599 -7.33 -17.00 26.58
N SER A 600 -6.44 -16.02 26.78
CA SER A 600 -6.79 -14.74 27.37
C SER A 600 -7.86 -13.99 26.55
N MET A 601 -7.79 -14.06 25.22
CA MET A 601 -8.81 -13.51 24.33
C MET A 601 -10.18 -14.13 24.60
N ASN A 602 -10.28 -15.46 24.61
CA ASN A 602 -11.55 -16.16 24.85
C ASN A 602 -12.13 -15.84 26.23
N GLU A 603 -11.29 -15.82 27.28
CA GLU A 603 -11.70 -15.43 28.63
C GLU A 603 -12.20 -13.98 28.67
N LYS A 604 -11.52 -13.06 27.98
CA LYS A 604 -11.92 -11.66 27.96
C LYS A 604 -13.25 -11.45 27.23
N PHE A 605 -13.47 -12.12 26.10
CA PHE A 605 -14.76 -12.08 25.42
C PHE A 605 -15.89 -12.65 26.29
N ALA A 606 -15.66 -13.76 26.99
CA ALA A 606 -16.62 -14.30 27.94
C ALA A 606 -16.95 -13.29 29.07
N SER A 607 -15.92 -12.69 29.69
CA SER A 607 -16.11 -11.70 30.75
C SER A 607 -16.86 -10.45 30.26
N ALA A 608 -16.58 -9.98 29.05
CA ALA A 608 -17.23 -8.80 28.48
C ALA A 608 -18.73 -9.06 28.23
N VAL A 609 -19.09 -10.25 27.76
CA VAL A 609 -20.51 -10.64 27.60
C VAL A 609 -21.22 -10.69 28.96
N ASP A 610 -20.58 -11.27 29.98
CA ASP A 610 -21.15 -11.39 31.33
C ASP A 610 -21.29 -10.05 32.06
N GLU A 611 -20.28 -9.18 31.97
CA GLU A 611 -20.31 -7.84 32.57
C GLU A 611 -21.43 -6.98 31.98
N ILE A 612 -21.59 -7.00 30.64
CA ILE A 612 -22.66 -6.23 30.00
C ILE A 612 -24.03 -6.81 30.33
N PHE A 613 -24.17 -8.14 30.41
CA PHE A 613 -25.42 -8.76 30.85
C PHE A 613 -25.79 -8.36 32.29
N THR A 614 -24.78 -8.28 33.17
CA THR A 614 -24.96 -7.84 34.56
C THR A 614 -25.31 -6.35 34.65
N GLU A 615 -24.72 -5.50 33.82
CA GLU A 615 -25.11 -4.09 33.71
C GLU A 615 -26.56 -3.94 33.21
N LEU A 616 -26.97 -4.74 32.23
CA LEU A 616 -28.34 -4.73 31.71
C LEU A 616 -29.34 -5.14 32.80
N LEU A 617 -29.00 -6.16 33.60
CA LEU A 617 -29.80 -6.56 34.77
C LEU A 617 -29.88 -5.47 35.84
N LYS A 618 -28.77 -4.77 36.11
CA LYS A 618 -28.75 -3.64 37.05
C LYS A 618 -29.52 -2.42 36.53
N ALA A 619 -29.47 -2.16 35.22
CA ALA A 619 -30.24 -1.10 34.57
C ALA A 619 -31.74 -1.41 34.61
N LEU A 620 -32.14 -2.64 34.30
CA LEU A 620 -33.51 -3.12 34.45
C LEU A 620 -33.97 -3.07 35.92
N GLN A 621 -33.12 -3.40 36.89
CA GLN A 621 -33.44 -3.24 38.31
C GLN A 621 -33.61 -1.77 38.74
N LYS A 622 -32.88 -0.83 38.11
CA LYS A 622 -33.03 0.61 38.36
C LYS A 622 -34.32 1.19 37.75
N GLU A 623 -34.77 0.69 36.59
CA GLU A 623 -36.03 1.12 35.97
C GLU A 623 -37.28 0.61 36.72
N ILE A 624 -37.14 -0.38 37.60
CA ILE A 624 -38.25 -0.89 38.44
C ILE A 624 -38.53 0.02 39.66
N LEU A 625 -37.68 1.01 39.96
CA LEU A 625 -37.96 2.05 40.96
C LEU A 625 -38.64 3.26 40.30
N VAL A 626 -39.98 3.18 40.15
CA VAL A 626 -40.81 4.29 39.70
C VAL A 626 -41.03 5.27 40.86
N ASP A 627 -40.53 6.50 40.75
CA ASP A 627 -40.86 7.60 41.65
C ASP A 627 -42.15 8.29 41.20
N MET A 628 -43.19 8.31 42.04
CA MET A 628 -44.45 9.03 41.82
C MET A 628 -44.22 10.54 41.94
N ARG A 629 -44.82 11.34 41.04
CA ARG A 629 -44.76 12.81 41.09
C ARG A 629 -46.11 13.41 41.46
N ILE A 630 -46.17 14.04 42.63
CA ILE A 630 -47.39 14.61 43.20
C ILE A 630 -47.29 16.15 43.16
N ARG A 631 -48.34 16.83 42.69
CA ARG A 631 -48.40 18.31 42.73
C ARG A 631 -49.16 18.75 43.97
N VAL A 632 -48.51 19.52 44.82
CA VAL A 632 -49.08 19.99 46.09
C VAL A 632 -49.35 21.49 46.00
N ARG A 633 -50.57 21.93 46.32
CA ARG A 633 -50.98 23.33 46.36
C ARG A 633 -51.33 23.73 47.79
N GLY A 634 -50.47 24.53 48.40
CA GLY A 634 -50.69 25.12 49.73
C GLY A 634 -51.01 26.61 49.66
N PRO A 635 -51.23 27.27 50.81
CA PRO A 635 -51.48 28.71 50.89
C PRO A 635 -50.28 29.56 50.42
N SER A 636 -49.07 29.01 50.45
CA SER A 636 -47.82 29.67 50.06
C SER A 636 -47.45 29.48 48.58
N GLY A 637 -48.15 28.63 47.82
CA GLY A 637 -47.87 28.37 46.41
C GLY A 637 -48.09 26.92 45.97
N GLN A 638 -47.66 26.60 44.75
CA GLN A 638 -47.69 25.24 44.19
C GLN A 638 -46.28 24.65 44.14
N ALA A 639 -46.12 23.41 44.60
CA ALA A 639 -44.88 22.66 44.60
C ALA A 639 -45.08 21.27 43.98
N THR A 640 -44.03 20.69 43.40
CA THR A 640 -44.05 19.30 42.92
C THR A 640 -43.12 18.48 43.80
N VAL A 641 -43.58 17.31 44.24
CA VAL A 641 -42.89 16.41 45.15
C VAL A 641 -42.73 15.06 44.45
N SER A 642 -41.52 14.49 44.49
CA SER A 642 -41.25 13.13 44.04
C SER A 642 -41.14 12.20 45.24
N ILE A 643 -41.85 11.07 45.22
CA ILE A 643 -41.86 10.09 46.32
C ILE A 643 -41.87 8.67 45.74
N SER A 644 -41.18 7.73 46.39
CA SER A 644 -41.17 6.34 45.94
C SER A 644 -42.52 5.66 46.24
N GLU A 645 -42.96 4.74 45.38
CA GLU A 645 -44.22 3.99 45.56
C GLU A 645 -44.24 3.15 46.86
N SER A 646 -43.08 2.84 47.43
CA SER A 646 -42.93 2.11 48.68
C SER A 646 -43.03 2.97 49.94
N ALA A 647 -43.12 4.30 49.82
CA ALA A 647 -43.14 5.21 50.96
C ALA A 647 -44.42 5.09 51.78
N SER A 648 -44.31 5.39 53.09
CA SER A 648 -45.44 5.32 54.00
C SER A 648 -46.29 6.61 53.99
N TRP A 649 -47.54 6.48 54.45
CA TRP A 649 -48.44 7.61 54.63
C TRP A 649 -47.85 8.71 55.53
N GLY A 650 -47.13 8.30 56.59
CA GLY A 650 -46.43 9.23 57.49
C GLY A 650 -45.29 10.00 56.81
N GLU A 651 -44.58 9.37 55.87
CA GLU A 651 -43.52 10.03 55.10
C GLU A 651 -44.10 11.08 54.13
N LEU A 652 -45.23 10.77 53.48
CA LEU A 652 -45.96 11.74 52.65
C LEU A 652 -46.38 12.97 53.46
N LEU A 653 -46.98 12.78 54.64
CA LEU A 653 -47.41 13.88 55.52
C LEU A 653 -46.23 14.73 55.99
N ALA A 654 -45.11 14.12 56.32
CA ALA A 654 -43.90 14.83 56.73
C ALA A 654 -43.32 15.69 55.59
N ILE A 655 -43.27 15.14 54.37
CA ILE A 655 -42.78 15.87 53.19
C ILE A 655 -43.72 17.03 52.84
N VAL A 656 -45.03 16.79 52.87
CA VAL A 656 -46.04 17.80 52.60
C VAL A 656 -46.01 18.93 53.64
N SER A 657 -45.89 18.59 54.93
CA SER A 657 -45.77 19.59 56.01
C SER A 657 -44.50 20.42 55.86
N LYS A 658 -43.36 19.79 55.57
CA LYS A 658 -42.08 20.46 55.34
C LYS A 658 -42.13 21.42 54.15
N GLN A 659 -42.82 21.05 53.08
CA GLN A 659 -42.83 21.82 51.84
C GLN A 659 -43.88 22.94 51.81
N THR A 660 -44.96 22.80 52.58
CA THR A 660 -46.00 23.83 52.71
C THR A 660 -45.87 24.72 53.94
N SER A 661 -44.98 24.36 54.87
CA SER A 661 -44.80 25.03 56.17
C SER A 661 -46.05 25.08 57.03
N VAL A 662 -47.01 24.16 56.80
CA VAL A 662 -48.26 24.05 57.58
C VAL A 662 -48.16 22.80 58.48
N PRO A 663 -48.28 22.94 59.81
CA PRO A 663 -48.17 21.80 60.74
C PRO A 663 -49.46 20.98 60.86
N SER A 664 -50.63 21.56 60.57
CA SER A 664 -51.95 20.90 60.65
C SER A 664 -52.82 21.29 59.46
N PHE A 665 -53.21 20.31 58.65
CA PHE A 665 -53.90 20.55 57.38
C PHE A 665 -54.85 19.41 56.98
N ASP A 666 -55.86 19.75 56.18
CA ASP A 666 -56.69 18.78 55.47
C ASP A 666 -56.25 18.68 54.01
N ILE A 667 -56.21 17.45 53.49
CA ILE A 667 -55.87 17.17 52.08
C ILE A 667 -57.17 16.99 51.29
N LYS A 668 -57.26 17.66 50.14
CA LYS A 668 -58.28 17.39 49.11
C LYS A 668 -57.64 16.92 47.82
N TYR A 669 -58.26 15.97 47.15
CA TYR A 669 -57.79 15.38 45.90
C TYR A 669 -58.94 15.22 44.88
N GLY A 670 -58.60 15.03 43.60
CA GLY A 670 -59.55 14.85 42.50
C GLY A 670 -60.39 16.08 42.11
N TYR A 671 -61.17 15.93 41.03
CA TYR A 671 -62.18 16.92 40.60
C TYR A 671 -63.56 16.25 40.46
N PRO A 672 -64.61 16.72 41.15
CA PRO A 672 -64.61 17.82 42.13
C PRO A 672 -63.85 17.48 43.43
N PRO A 673 -63.27 18.47 44.15
CA PRO A 673 -62.35 18.22 45.27
C PRO A 673 -63.02 17.45 46.41
N LYS A 674 -62.58 16.21 46.65
CA LYS A 674 -63.02 15.37 47.77
C LYS A 674 -62.04 15.51 48.92
N ARG A 675 -62.55 15.59 50.15
CA ARG A 675 -61.70 15.55 51.36
C ARG A 675 -61.19 14.13 51.53
N LEU A 676 -59.88 14.01 51.74
CA LEU A 676 -59.28 12.78 52.21
C LEU A 676 -59.33 12.80 53.73
N GLU A 677 -60.01 11.84 54.34
CA GLU A 677 -60.10 11.74 55.80
C GLU A 677 -58.76 11.18 56.31
N SER A 678 -57.92 12.08 56.83
CA SER A 678 -56.56 11.77 57.32
C SER A 678 -56.54 10.75 58.45
N ASP A 679 -57.69 10.54 59.10
CA ASP A 679 -57.84 9.76 60.33
C ASP A 679 -58.13 8.26 60.04
N GLU A 680 -58.31 7.88 58.77
CA GLU A 680 -58.56 6.49 58.34
C GLU A 680 -57.28 5.67 58.09
N PHE A 681 -56.10 6.31 58.03
CA PHE A 681 -54.83 5.65 57.67
C PHE A 681 -53.80 5.71 58.80
N GLU A 682 -53.22 4.56 59.16
CA GLU A 682 -52.07 4.51 60.06
C GLU A 682 -50.81 5.05 59.35
N ASN A 683 -49.90 5.69 60.09
CA ASN A 683 -48.67 6.28 59.53
C ASN A 683 -47.73 5.27 58.83
N THR A 684 -47.90 3.98 59.10
CA THR A 684 -47.15 2.85 58.52
C THR A 684 -47.77 2.28 57.24
N THR A 685 -48.98 2.70 56.88
CA THR A 685 -49.67 2.25 55.66
C THR A 685 -48.90 2.69 54.43
N LYS A 686 -48.64 1.78 53.48
CA LYS A 686 -47.95 2.11 52.22
C LYS A 686 -48.90 2.86 51.29
N LEU A 687 -48.35 3.79 50.50
CA LEU A 687 -49.13 4.58 49.54
C LEU A 687 -49.84 3.71 48.48
N SER A 688 -49.28 2.54 48.14
CA SER A 688 -49.88 1.54 47.24
C SER A 688 -51.20 0.96 47.76
N ASP A 689 -51.38 0.90 49.08
CA ASP A 689 -52.49 0.20 49.73
C ASP A 689 -53.71 1.10 49.97
N ILE A 690 -53.57 2.41 49.70
CA ILE A 690 -54.57 3.46 49.95
C ILE A 690 -55.68 3.46 48.87
N GLY A 691 -55.50 2.71 47.76
CA GLY A 691 -56.52 2.56 46.71
C GLY A 691 -56.79 3.83 45.90
N ILE A 692 -55.92 4.85 46.01
CA ILE A 692 -56.01 6.14 45.32
C ILE A 692 -54.77 6.32 44.45
N SER A 693 -54.96 6.63 43.16
CA SER A 693 -53.87 6.93 42.22
C SER A 693 -53.38 8.36 42.43
N LEU A 694 -52.33 8.53 43.23
CA LEU A 694 -51.77 9.85 43.55
C LEU A 694 -50.77 10.38 42.50
N ASP A 695 -50.31 9.53 41.57
CA ASP A 695 -49.33 9.93 40.56
C ASP A 695 -49.92 10.92 39.54
N GLY A 696 -49.29 12.08 39.41
CA GLY A 696 -49.75 13.19 38.57
C GLY A 696 -50.94 13.99 39.12
N GLU A 697 -51.53 13.61 40.25
CA GLU A 697 -52.66 14.33 40.84
C GLU A 697 -52.24 15.61 41.59
N GLN A 698 -53.21 16.54 41.72
CA GLN A 698 -53.04 17.76 42.49
C GLN A 698 -53.68 17.63 43.87
N LEU A 699 -52.87 17.64 44.92
CA LEU A 699 -53.30 17.72 46.31
C LEU A 699 -53.47 19.18 46.74
N ILE A 700 -54.65 19.53 47.23
CA ILE A 700 -54.96 20.86 47.77
C ILE A 700 -54.92 20.79 49.30
N ILE A 701 -54.09 21.62 49.91
CA ILE A 701 -53.87 21.65 51.35
C ILE A 701 -54.59 22.85 51.93
N MET A 702 -55.51 22.57 52.86
CA MET A 702 -56.24 23.59 53.58
C MET A 702 -55.77 23.62 55.04
N PRO A 703 -55.18 24.72 55.53
CA PRO A 703 -54.87 24.89 56.94
C PRO A 703 -56.17 24.88 57.75
N ARG A 704 -56.20 24.13 58.87
CA ARG A 704 -57.40 24.04 59.73
C ARG A 704 -57.75 25.36 60.43
N ASP A 705 -56.80 26.30 60.50
CA ASP A 705 -56.95 27.57 61.23
C ASP A 705 -57.79 28.65 60.50
N VAL A 706 -58.11 28.45 59.21
CA VAL A 706 -58.76 29.48 58.35
C VAL A 706 -60.28 29.31 58.24
N GLN A 707 -60.87 28.30 58.91
CA GLN A 707 -62.30 27.99 58.79
C GLN A 707 -63.22 28.74 59.76
N ALA A 708 -62.67 29.57 60.65
CA ALA A 708 -63.44 30.24 61.72
C ALA A 708 -63.91 31.68 61.42
N GLU A 709 -63.44 32.35 60.35
CA GLU A 709 -63.63 33.81 60.20
C GLU A 709 -64.50 34.31 59.02
N LEU A 710 -65.14 33.44 58.23
CA LEU A 710 -65.92 33.89 57.05
C LEU A 710 -67.40 33.44 57.08
N SER A 711 -68.13 33.89 58.10
CA SER A 711 -69.60 33.92 58.09
C SER A 711 -70.11 35.37 58.08
N HIS A 712 -70.82 35.75 56.99
CA HIS A 712 -71.75 36.91 56.82
C HIS A 712 -71.17 38.31 56.41
N PRO A 713 -71.96 39.23 55.76
CA PRO A 713 -72.00 39.41 54.28
C PRO A 713 -72.07 40.89 53.73
N LEU A 714 -72.05 41.08 52.38
CA LEU A 714 -72.58 42.22 51.55
C LEU A 714 -71.87 43.62 51.68
N SER A 715 -71.64 44.48 50.66
CA SER A 715 -72.36 44.83 49.41
C SER A 715 -71.55 45.77 48.46
N HIS A 716 -71.80 45.65 47.14
CA HIS A 716 -71.80 46.58 45.97
C HIS A 716 -70.83 47.80 45.87
N THR A 717 -70.13 48.03 44.74
CA THR A 717 -70.68 48.57 43.47
C THR A 717 -69.70 48.47 42.25
N THR A 718 -70.30 48.40 41.05
CA THR A 718 -69.84 48.17 39.64
C THR A 718 -69.23 49.41 38.91
N PRO A 719 -68.75 49.40 37.61
CA PRO A 719 -69.00 48.47 36.48
C PRO A 719 -67.84 48.10 35.46
N LYS A 720 -68.15 47.05 34.65
CA LYS A 720 -67.70 46.42 33.36
C LYS A 720 -66.89 47.22 32.27
N PRO A 721 -66.35 46.63 31.14
CA PRO A 721 -66.67 45.33 30.45
C PRO A 721 -65.56 44.47 29.72
N SER A 722 -65.90 43.17 29.48
CA SER A 722 -65.68 42.25 28.30
C SER A 722 -64.25 41.76 27.91
N VAL A 723 -63.93 40.53 27.42
CA VAL A 723 -64.55 39.57 26.45
C VAL A 723 -63.99 38.11 26.60
N LYS A 724 -64.88 37.12 26.37
CA LYS A 724 -64.88 35.68 25.94
C LYS A 724 -63.66 34.70 25.95
N PRO A 725 -63.92 33.36 26.01
CA PRO A 725 -62.99 32.29 26.42
C PRO A 725 -62.66 31.22 25.35
N LEU A 726 -61.69 30.34 25.61
CA LEU A 726 -61.45 29.08 24.89
C LEU A 726 -61.84 27.85 25.74
N PRO A 727 -62.40 26.77 25.15
CA PRO A 727 -62.57 25.49 25.81
C PRO A 727 -61.66 24.36 25.28
N THR A 728 -61.71 23.27 26.04
CA THR A 728 -60.92 22.04 26.14
C THR A 728 -61.12 20.97 25.04
N PRO A 729 -60.26 19.92 25.01
CA PRO A 729 -60.28 18.83 24.03
C PRO A 729 -60.93 17.53 24.56
N LYS A 730 -61.50 16.67 23.70
CA LYS A 730 -61.79 15.23 24.00
C LYS A 730 -62.00 14.34 22.75
N THR A 731 -61.18 13.27 22.68
CA THR A 731 -61.46 11.82 22.41
C THR A 731 -62.35 11.35 21.23
N PHE A 732 -61.89 10.35 20.45
CA PHE A 732 -62.27 8.92 20.52
C PHE A 732 -61.58 8.04 19.45
N ALA A 733 -61.57 6.72 19.69
CA ALA A 733 -60.80 5.67 19.04
C ALA A 733 -61.54 4.85 17.95
N SER A 734 -60.73 4.11 17.15
CA SER A 734 -60.93 2.75 16.59
C SER A 734 -61.97 2.48 15.46
N SER A 735 -61.52 2.14 14.24
CA SER A 735 -61.37 0.74 13.74
C SER A 735 -61.18 0.57 12.21
N ARG A 736 -60.35 -0.43 11.85
CA ARG A 736 -60.24 -1.27 10.61
C ARG A 736 -59.38 -0.84 9.38
N ARG A 737 -58.45 -1.77 9.06
CA ARG A 737 -57.44 -1.98 7.97
C ARG A 737 -58.02 -2.13 6.53
N PRO A 738 -57.22 -2.30 5.43
CA PRO A 738 -55.74 -2.47 5.30
C PRO A 738 -55.01 -1.65 4.20
N GLU A 739 -53.67 -1.59 4.35
CA GLU A 739 -52.57 -1.63 3.37
C GLU A 739 -52.62 -0.82 2.05
N SER A 740 -51.72 0.18 1.93
CA SER A 740 -50.50 0.11 1.09
C SER A 740 -49.79 1.48 1.03
N GLY A 741 -48.47 1.50 1.28
CA GLY A 741 -47.57 2.60 0.91
C GLY A 741 -47.40 3.73 1.94
N SER A 742 -46.47 3.57 2.90
CA SER A 742 -46.04 4.66 3.77
C SER A 742 -44.70 5.23 3.30
N SER A 743 -44.76 6.29 2.49
CA SER A 743 -43.78 7.37 2.53
C SER A 743 -44.14 8.27 3.71
N THR A 744 -43.35 8.27 4.78
CA THR A 744 -43.45 9.30 5.83
C THR A 744 -42.08 9.91 6.08
N THR A 745 -41.97 11.12 5.53
CA THR A 745 -41.10 12.23 5.87
C THR A 745 -40.87 12.39 7.38
N THR A 746 -39.62 12.28 7.80
CA THR A 746 -39.08 13.00 8.97
C THR A 746 -38.26 14.18 8.47
N SER A 747 -38.46 15.33 9.13
CA SER A 747 -37.91 16.64 8.83
C SER A 747 -36.39 16.65 8.65
N ASN A 748 -35.94 16.80 7.40
CA ASN A 748 -34.56 17.14 7.07
C ASN A 748 -34.27 18.58 7.50
N ALA A 749 -33.30 18.77 8.39
CA ALA A 749 -32.54 20.02 8.41
C ALA A 749 -31.76 20.10 7.08
N ALA A 750 -31.95 21.17 6.32
CA ALA A 750 -31.36 21.31 4.98
C ALA A 750 -29.82 21.34 5.03
N PRO A 751 -29.12 20.67 4.09
CA PRO A 751 -27.68 20.81 3.91
C PRO A 751 -27.33 22.21 3.32
N PRO A 752 -26.09 22.71 3.53
CA PRO A 752 -25.68 24.05 3.11
C PRO A 752 -25.47 24.18 1.59
N LEU A 753 -25.54 25.41 1.06
CA LEU A 753 -25.30 25.74 -0.36
C LEU A 753 -23.82 25.55 -0.72
N SER A 754 -23.54 24.90 -1.85
CA SER A 754 -22.19 24.78 -2.42
C SER A 754 -22.02 25.73 -3.62
N LEU A 755 -21.08 26.66 -3.53
CA LEU A 755 -20.68 27.56 -4.62
C LEU A 755 -19.33 27.11 -5.16
N THR A 756 -19.27 26.76 -6.45
CA THR A 756 -18.01 26.38 -7.11
C THR A 756 -17.52 27.48 -8.04
N ARG A 757 -16.21 27.74 -8.00
CA ARG A 757 -15.56 28.73 -8.86
C ARG A 757 -15.29 28.14 -10.25
N LYS A 758 -15.22 28.99 -11.27
CA LYS A 758 -14.70 28.61 -12.59
C LYS A 758 -13.17 28.39 -12.52
N PRO A 759 -12.63 27.32 -13.13
CA PRO A 759 -11.18 27.11 -13.19
C PRO A 759 -10.52 28.26 -13.95
N ASN A 760 -9.55 28.91 -13.31
CA ASN A 760 -8.78 30.04 -13.86
C ASN A 760 -7.31 29.65 -14.07
N ASP A 761 -6.64 30.28 -15.05
CA ASP A 761 -5.22 30.03 -15.39
C ASP A 761 -4.23 30.17 -14.20
N VAL A 762 -4.65 30.86 -13.13
CA VAL A 762 -3.88 31.05 -11.89
C VAL A 762 -3.62 29.73 -11.13
N GLU A 763 -4.52 28.74 -11.24
CA GLU A 763 -4.30 27.41 -10.64
C GLU A 763 -3.14 26.66 -11.31
N SER A 764 -2.92 26.92 -12.60
CA SER A 764 -1.84 26.31 -13.38
C SER A 764 -0.51 27.07 -13.34
N ASP A 765 -0.54 28.38 -13.05
CA ASP A 765 0.63 29.27 -13.02
C ASP A 765 0.45 30.35 -11.93
N PRO A 766 0.69 30.02 -10.64
CA PRO A 766 0.54 30.98 -9.56
C PRO A 766 1.60 32.10 -9.68
N PRO A 767 1.26 33.36 -9.36
CA PRO A 767 2.21 34.46 -9.44
C PRO A 767 3.35 34.29 -8.43
N GLU A 768 4.57 34.62 -8.86
CA GLU A 768 5.78 34.51 -8.06
C GLU A 768 6.40 35.89 -7.83
N ILE A 769 6.82 36.18 -6.59
CA ILE A 769 7.52 37.43 -6.24
C ILE A 769 8.89 37.09 -5.65
N PRO A 770 10.01 37.61 -6.20
CA PRO A 770 11.34 37.36 -5.66
C PRO A 770 11.53 38.06 -4.31
N LEU A 771 11.98 37.33 -3.27
CA LEU A 771 12.44 37.89 -1.99
C LEU A 771 13.92 37.52 -1.73
N PRO A 772 14.88 38.24 -2.32
CA PRO A 772 16.31 37.97 -2.12
C PRO A 772 16.77 38.04 -0.66
N SER A 773 16.14 38.87 0.18
CA SER A 773 16.46 39.01 1.61
C SER A 773 16.16 37.75 2.42
N HIS A 774 15.26 36.89 1.95
CA HIS A 774 14.90 35.60 2.57
C HIS A 774 15.41 34.39 1.77
N GLY A 775 16.27 34.61 0.77
CA GLY A 775 16.86 33.54 -0.03
C GLY A 775 15.84 32.70 -0.79
N GLY A 776 14.71 33.29 -1.19
CA GLY A 776 13.60 32.54 -1.78
C GLY A 776 12.61 33.38 -2.59
N THR A 777 11.61 32.70 -3.13
CA THR A 777 10.53 33.25 -3.94
C THR A 777 9.21 33.07 -3.19
N LEU A 778 8.45 34.16 -3.05
CA LEU A 778 7.14 34.13 -2.41
C LEU A 778 6.09 33.64 -3.41
N VAL A 779 5.37 32.60 -3.02
CA VAL A 779 4.42 31.86 -3.86
C VAL A 779 3.07 31.66 -3.16
N LEU A 780 2.01 31.59 -3.98
CA LEU A 780 0.69 31.19 -3.53
C LEU A 780 0.56 29.67 -3.59
N ARG A 781 0.23 29.02 -2.47
CA ARG A 781 -0.15 27.60 -2.42
C ARG A 781 -1.67 27.50 -2.41
N VAL A 782 -2.23 27.14 -3.56
CA VAL A 782 -3.68 26.99 -3.76
C VAL A 782 -4.18 25.75 -3.00
N MET A 783 -5.19 25.92 -2.15
CA MET A 783 -5.82 24.83 -1.42
C MET A 783 -6.95 24.19 -2.25
N PRO A 784 -7.25 22.88 -2.09
CA PRO A 784 -8.41 22.26 -2.72
C PRO A 784 -9.74 22.92 -2.33
N ASP A 785 -10.65 23.10 -3.29
CA ASP A 785 -12.01 23.61 -3.10
C ASP A 785 -12.94 22.53 -2.49
N ASP A 786 -12.76 22.19 -1.21
CA ASP A 786 -13.47 21.09 -0.53
C ASP A 786 -14.23 21.52 0.74
N ASN A 787 -14.67 22.78 0.82
CA ASN A 787 -15.34 23.38 1.98
C ASN A 787 -14.50 23.40 3.28
N SER A 788 -13.26 22.91 3.25
CA SER A 788 -12.32 22.87 4.37
C SER A 788 -11.04 23.67 4.11
N CYS A 789 -11.04 24.50 3.06
CA CYS A 789 -9.88 25.25 2.60
C CYS A 789 -9.21 26.11 3.68
N LEU A 790 -9.98 26.79 4.54
CA LEU A 790 -9.45 27.57 5.66
C LEU A 790 -8.62 26.69 6.60
N PHE A 791 -9.18 25.55 7.03
CA PHE A 791 -8.51 24.63 7.94
C PHE A 791 -7.29 23.99 7.27
N ARG A 792 -7.32 23.73 5.95
CA ARG A 792 -6.13 23.24 5.23
C ARG A 792 -5.03 24.28 5.16
N ALA A 793 -5.38 25.51 4.80
CA ALA A 793 -4.43 26.61 4.72
C ALA A 793 -3.71 26.79 6.06
N LEU A 794 -4.48 26.85 7.15
CA LEU A 794 -3.96 26.97 8.51
C LEU A 794 -3.18 25.74 8.97
N SER A 795 -3.67 24.52 8.72
CA SER A 795 -2.92 23.28 9.03
C SER A 795 -1.56 23.29 8.33
N SER A 796 -1.53 23.69 7.06
CA SER A 796 -0.28 23.76 6.29
C SER A 796 0.72 24.79 6.84
N CYS A 797 0.22 25.89 7.42
CA CYS A 797 1.05 26.93 8.03
C CYS A 797 1.49 26.58 9.45
N LEU A 798 0.63 25.93 10.25
CA LEU A 798 0.82 25.73 11.69
C LEU A 798 1.44 24.36 12.03
N LEU A 799 0.99 23.31 11.35
CA LEU A 799 1.35 21.90 11.63
C LEU A 799 2.30 21.33 10.55
N GLY A 800 2.52 22.05 9.46
CA GLY A 800 3.39 21.67 8.34
C GLY A 800 2.67 20.95 7.20
N SER A 801 3.30 20.86 6.03
CA SER A 801 2.70 20.34 4.78
C SER A 801 2.38 18.84 4.77
N ALA A 802 2.81 18.08 5.79
CA ALA A 802 2.72 16.61 5.84
C ALA A 802 1.55 16.06 6.69
N LEU A 803 0.86 16.92 7.45
CA LEU A 803 -0.22 16.54 8.37
C LEU A 803 -1.54 17.17 7.92
N ASP A 804 -2.55 16.34 7.64
CA ASP A 804 -3.92 16.80 7.37
C ASP A 804 -4.67 16.99 8.70
N GLY A 805 -4.43 18.12 9.37
CA GLY A 805 -4.93 18.42 10.72
C GLY A 805 -6.32 19.05 10.78
N MET A 806 -7.12 18.99 9.71
CA MET A 806 -8.42 19.68 9.64
C MET A 806 -9.37 19.31 10.77
N THR A 807 -9.53 18.02 11.03
CA THR A 807 -10.43 17.48 12.05
C THR A 807 -10.01 17.92 13.45
N GLU A 808 -8.69 18.01 13.68
CA GLU A 808 -8.12 18.48 14.95
C GLU A 808 -8.38 19.97 15.15
N LEU A 809 -8.13 20.80 14.12
CA LEU A 809 -8.40 22.25 14.18
C LEU A 809 -9.89 22.55 14.36
N ARG A 810 -10.78 21.82 13.67
CA ARG A 810 -12.24 21.94 13.86
C ARG A 810 -12.66 21.55 15.28
N SER A 811 -12.08 20.49 15.82
CA SER A 811 -12.34 20.03 17.20
C SER A 811 -11.86 21.04 18.24
N LEU A 812 -10.69 21.65 18.01
CA LEU A 812 -10.12 22.70 18.86
C LEU A 812 -11.03 23.93 18.89
N VAL A 813 -11.55 24.36 17.74
CA VAL A 813 -12.53 25.47 17.66
C VAL A 813 -13.78 25.14 18.47
N ALA A 814 -14.35 23.95 18.30
CA ALA A 814 -15.53 23.54 19.05
C ALA A 814 -15.27 23.51 20.57
N GLN A 815 -14.11 23.00 21.00
CA GLN A 815 -13.71 22.98 22.42
C GLN A 815 -13.53 24.38 22.99
N ALA A 816 -12.92 25.31 22.23
CA ALA A 816 -12.72 26.69 22.67
C ALA A 816 -14.06 27.43 22.86
N ILE A 817 -15.02 27.19 21.97
CA ILE A 817 -16.38 27.75 22.08
C ILE A 817 -17.09 27.18 23.32
N GLN A 818 -17.01 25.86 23.54
CA GLN A 818 -17.61 25.21 24.72
C GLN A 818 -16.96 25.63 26.05
N ALA A 819 -15.67 25.96 26.05
CA ALA A 819 -14.95 26.38 27.25
C ALA A 819 -15.35 27.79 27.72
N GLN A 820 -15.89 28.64 26.83
CA GLN A 820 -16.25 30.03 27.13
C GLN A 820 -17.66 30.39 26.63
N PRO A 821 -18.72 29.77 27.17
CA PRO A 821 -20.09 29.98 26.72
C PRO A 821 -20.59 31.42 26.96
N ASP A 822 -20.02 32.12 27.94
CA ASP A 822 -20.37 33.51 28.25
C ASP A 822 -19.82 34.52 27.21
N PHE A 823 -18.74 34.16 26.50
CA PHE A 823 -18.12 35.01 25.48
C PHE A 823 -18.68 34.71 24.09
N TYR A 824 -18.75 33.43 23.72
CA TYR A 824 -19.28 32.97 22.44
C TYR A 824 -20.80 32.82 22.48
N THR A 825 -21.51 33.94 22.61
CA THR A 825 -22.99 33.98 22.60
C THR A 825 -23.55 33.81 21.19
N ALA A 826 -24.85 33.50 21.07
CA ALA A 826 -25.52 33.40 19.77
C ALA A 826 -25.40 34.67 18.90
N ALA A 827 -25.22 35.85 19.50
CA ALA A 827 -24.98 37.09 18.77
C ALA A 827 -23.58 37.14 18.12
N PHE A 828 -22.60 36.45 18.70
CA PHE A 828 -21.24 36.33 18.17
C PHE A 828 -21.12 35.23 17.11
N LEU A 829 -21.98 34.21 17.19
CA LEU A 829 -22.00 33.03 16.32
C LEU A 829 -23.11 33.09 15.24
N ASP A 830 -23.32 34.29 14.67
CA ASP A 830 -24.28 34.53 13.57
C ASP A 830 -25.71 33.97 13.82
N GLY A 831 -26.19 34.11 15.05
CA GLY A 831 -27.53 33.69 15.47
C GLY A 831 -27.69 32.20 15.79
N LYS A 832 -26.61 31.42 15.76
CA LYS A 832 -26.61 30.00 16.16
C LYS A 832 -26.29 29.84 17.64
N GLU A 833 -27.03 28.98 18.33
CA GLU A 833 -26.70 28.59 19.71
C GLU A 833 -25.33 27.89 19.77
N PRO A 834 -24.55 28.05 20.87
CA PRO A 834 -23.17 27.55 20.94
C PRO A 834 -23.04 26.05 20.64
N ASP A 835 -23.93 25.22 21.19
CA ASP A 835 -23.95 23.76 20.94
C ASP A 835 -24.29 23.43 19.48
N ALA A 836 -25.18 24.21 18.87
CA ALA A 836 -25.56 24.03 17.47
C ALA A 836 -24.42 24.46 16.53
N TYR A 837 -23.68 25.51 16.90
CA TYR A 837 -22.50 25.95 16.16
C TYR A 837 -21.36 24.92 16.24
N CYS A 838 -21.09 24.37 17.44
CA CYS A 838 -20.07 23.33 17.63
C CYS A 838 -20.33 22.08 16.79
N ASN A 839 -21.59 21.63 16.74
CA ASN A 839 -21.99 20.49 15.90
C ASN A 839 -21.94 20.83 14.40
N TRP A 840 -22.11 22.10 14.03
CA TRP A 840 -22.03 22.55 12.64
C TRP A 840 -20.58 22.61 12.17
N ILE A 841 -19.68 23.27 12.92
CA ILE A 841 -18.28 23.48 12.49
C ILE A 841 -17.47 22.17 12.45
N GLN A 842 -17.90 21.14 13.17
CA GLN A 842 -17.30 19.80 13.10
C GLN A 842 -17.60 19.03 11.80
N ARG A 843 -18.58 19.48 11.00
CA ARG A 843 -18.89 18.84 9.71
C ARG A 843 -17.92 19.30 8.63
N GLU A 844 -17.52 18.40 7.74
CA GLU A 844 -16.54 18.67 6.67
C GLU A 844 -17.09 19.64 5.60
N ASP A 845 -18.40 19.76 5.47
CA ASP A 845 -19.10 20.67 4.54
C ASP A 845 -19.26 22.10 5.09
N SER A 846 -18.88 22.35 6.35
CA SER A 846 -19.01 23.66 6.98
C SER A 846 -17.81 24.55 6.73
N TRP A 847 -18.07 25.77 6.26
CA TRP A 847 -17.07 26.79 6.01
C TRP A 847 -16.63 27.47 7.31
N GLY A 848 -15.32 27.67 7.47
CA GLY A 848 -14.79 28.53 8.53
C GLY A 848 -14.60 29.97 8.07
N GLY A 849 -14.44 30.89 9.01
CA GLY A 849 -14.21 32.30 8.73
C GLY A 849 -13.45 33.02 9.86
N GLY A 850 -13.89 34.25 10.16
CA GLY A 850 -13.21 35.12 11.12
C GLY A 850 -13.23 34.63 12.57
N VAL A 851 -14.27 33.88 12.97
CA VAL A 851 -14.38 33.31 14.32
C VAL A 851 -13.31 32.23 14.52
N GLU A 852 -13.18 31.31 13.56
CA GLU A 852 -12.17 30.25 13.56
C GLU A 852 -10.75 30.84 13.56
N LEU A 853 -10.49 31.84 12.70
CA LEU A 853 -9.20 32.54 12.64
C LEU A 853 -8.83 33.18 13.98
N SER A 854 -9.79 33.84 14.64
CA SER A 854 -9.58 34.44 15.95
C SER A 854 -9.22 33.39 17.01
N ILE A 855 -9.99 32.30 17.10
CA ILE A 855 -9.76 31.22 18.08
C ILE A 855 -8.40 30.56 17.85
N LEU A 856 -8.10 30.19 16.60
CA LEU A 856 -6.87 29.48 16.26
C LEU A 856 -5.64 30.38 16.46
N SER A 857 -5.73 31.67 16.14
CA SER A 857 -4.64 32.62 16.38
C SER A 857 -4.26 32.70 17.87
N GLN A 858 -5.25 32.71 18.76
CA GLN A 858 -5.03 32.73 20.21
C GLN A 858 -4.49 31.41 20.73
N HIS A 859 -5.05 30.28 20.28
CA HIS A 859 -4.63 28.95 20.74
C HIS A 859 -3.17 28.64 20.41
N PHE A 860 -2.73 28.98 19.19
CA PHE A 860 -1.36 28.72 18.74
C PHE A 860 -0.38 29.86 19.08
N GLY A 861 -0.85 30.97 19.68
CA GLY A 861 0.00 32.10 20.04
C GLY A 861 0.71 32.75 18.84
N ILE A 862 0.02 32.84 17.70
CA ILE A 862 0.54 33.33 16.42
C ILE A 862 -0.36 34.42 15.84
N GLU A 863 0.21 35.42 15.17
CA GLU A 863 -0.56 36.42 14.42
C GLU A 863 -1.01 35.80 13.08
N ILE A 864 -2.31 35.79 12.80
CA ILE A 864 -2.83 35.33 11.51
C ILE A 864 -3.26 36.54 10.68
N CYS A 865 -2.65 36.73 9.52
CA CYS A 865 -2.96 37.80 8.58
C CYS A 865 -3.76 37.24 7.40
N SER A 866 -5.03 37.62 7.29
CA SER A 866 -5.89 37.30 6.16
C SER A 866 -5.96 38.46 5.17
N ILE A 867 -5.49 38.27 3.94
CA ILE A 867 -5.51 39.30 2.89
C ILE A 867 -6.67 39.03 1.95
N ASN A 868 -7.64 39.94 1.87
CA ASN A 868 -8.72 39.86 0.90
C ASN A 868 -8.24 40.36 -0.48
N VAL A 869 -8.34 39.53 -1.52
CA VAL A 869 -7.86 39.86 -2.87
C VAL A 869 -8.68 41.00 -3.51
N GLN A 870 -9.97 41.12 -3.19
CA GLN A 870 -10.87 42.09 -3.82
C GLN A 870 -10.50 43.53 -3.45
N ASP A 871 -10.27 43.82 -2.17
CA ASP A 871 -9.99 45.17 -1.64
C ASP A 871 -8.54 45.36 -1.15
N LEU A 872 -7.74 44.30 -1.12
CA LEU A 872 -6.37 44.26 -0.56
C LEU A 872 -6.31 44.66 0.92
N ARG A 873 -7.45 44.53 1.63
CA ARG A 873 -7.53 44.70 3.08
C ARG A 873 -6.82 43.54 3.78
N VAL A 874 -6.08 43.85 4.83
CA VAL A 874 -5.40 42.86 5.67
C VAL A 874 -6.11 42.83 7.01
N ASP A 875 -6.80 41.74 7.30
CA ASP A 875 -7.41 41.46 8.59
C ASP A 875 -6.39 40.70 9.46
N ARG A 876 -6.06 41.27 10.63
CA ARG A 876 -5.07 40.71 11.54
C ARG A 876 -5.75 40.14 12.78
N PHE A 877 -5.41 38.91 13.13
CA PHE A 877 -5.91 38.22 14.31
C PHE A 877 -4.74 37.95 15.27
N ASN A 878 -4.97 38.20 16.57
CA ASN A 878 -3.96 38.08 17.65
C ASN A 878 -2.69 38.93 17.44
N GLU A 879 -2.89 40.24 17.21
CA GLU A 879 -1.82 41.22 17.06
C GLU A 879 -0.88 41.25 18.28
N GLY A 880 0.43 41.26 18.03
CA GLY A 880 1.47 41.32 19.08
C GLY A 880 2.19 40.00 19.38
N SER A 881 1.84 38.91 18.70
CA SER A 881 2.57 37.64 18.75
C SER A 881 3.94 37.75 18.05
N SER A 882 4.91 36.90 18.43
CA SER A 882 6.27 36.95 17.86
C SER A 882 6.38 36.37 16.45
N THR A 883 5.49 35.46 16.09
CA THR A 883 5.42 34.82 14.76
C THR A 883 4.11 35.15 14.08
N ARG A 884 4.10 35.12 12.75
CA ARG A 884 2.92 35.34 11.92
C ARG A 884 2.79 34.32 10.79
N CYS A 885 1.56 34.05 10.37
CA CYS A 885 1.26 33.34 9.14
C CYS A 885 0.31 34.17 8.26
N ILE A 886 0.34 33.94 6.95
CA ILE A 886 -0.40 34.74 5.97
C ILE A 886 -1.27 33.83 5.12
N VAL A 887 -2.57 34.14 5.10
CA VAL A 887 -3.58 33.47 4.26
C VAL A 887 -4.23 34.47 3.31
N VAL A 888 -4.64 34.00 2.15
CA VAL A 888 -5.27 34.82 1.11
C VAL A 888 -6.72 34.41 0.97
N TYR A 889 -7.63 35.38 1.02
CA TYR A 889 -9.06 35.19 0.88
C TYR A 889 -9.56 35.74 -0.45
N SER A 890 -10.17 34.89 -1.26
CA SER A 890 -10.70 35.25 -2.60
C SER A 890 -12.17 35.70 -2.59
N GLY A 891 -12.86 35.63 -1.46
CA GLY A 891 -14.30 35.93 -1.34
C GLY A 891 -15.17 34.70 -1.09
N ILE A 892 -14.69 33.51 -1.47
CA ILE A 892 -15.33 32.20 -1.20
C ILE A 892 -14.32 31.11 -0.81
N HIS A 893 -13.01 31.40 -0.87
CA HIS A 893 -11.94 30.39 -0.69
C HIS A 893 -10.70 30.98 0.00
N TYR A 894 -9.95 30.13 0.72
CA TYR A 894 -8.73 30.46 1.44
C TYR A 894 -7.50 29.69 0.93
N ASP A 895 -6.44 30.42 0.60
CA ASP A 895 -5.14 29.89 0.15
C ASP A 895 -4.01 30.29 1.12
N ALA A 896 -2.86 29.60 1.05
CA ALA A 896 -1.72 29.87 1.92
C ALA A 896 -0.57 30.59 1.18
N ILE A 897 0.12 31.51 1.86
CA ILE A 897 1.35 32.12 1.37
C ILE A 897 2.56 31.37 1.93
N ALA A 898 3.53 31.11 1.05
CA ALA A 898 4.79 30.47 1.39
C ALA A 898 5.97 31.19 0.74
N ILE A 899 7.14 31.13 1.39
CA ILE A 899 8.42 31.42 0.75
C ILE A 899 9.07 30.09 0.41
N SER A 900 9.21 29.79 -0.89
CA SER A 900 9.99 28.64 -1.37
C SER A 900 11.45 29.06 -1.52
N PRO A 901 12.41 28.38 -0.88
CA PRO A 901 13.82 28.64 -1.14
C PRO A 901 14.14 28.45 -2.63
N SER A 902 15.00 29.30 -3.19
CA SER A 902 15.35 29.28 -4.63
C SER A 902 16.78 29.76 -4.84
N GLU A 903 17.42 29.42 -5.95
CA GLU A 903 18.77 29.92 -6.26
C GLU A 903 18.70 31.39 -6.73
N PRO A 904 19.73 32.23 -6.44
CA PRO A 904 19.81 33.59 -6.97
C PRO A 904 19.71 33.56 -8.51
N PRO A 905 18.80 34.34 -9.15
CA PRO A 905 18.20 35.60 -8.70
C PRO A 905 16.83 35.47 -7.97
N HIS A 906 16.46 34.28 -7.49
CA HIS A 906 15.22 33.99 -6.76
C HIS A 906 13.94 34.24 -7.57
N THR A 907 13.99 34.00 -8.87
CA THR A 907 12.88 34.29 -9.79
C THR A 907 11.89 33.14 -9.98
N LYS A 908 12.20 31.93 -9.49
CA LYS A 908 11.35 30.74 -9.62
C LYS A 908 11.39 29.84 -8.40
N ALA A 909 10.26 29.27 -8.03
CA ALA A 909 10.15 28.27 -6.97
C ALA A 909 10.30 26.84 -7.54
N ASP A 910 11.54 26.37 -7.70
CA ASP A 910 11.83 25.04 -8.26
C ASP A 910 11.83 23.90 -7.22
N LEU A 911 11.72 24.23 -5.92
CA LEU A 911 11.77 23.28 -4.82
C LEU A 911 10.38 22.79 -4.36
N PRO A 912 10.28 21.56 -3.79
CA PRO A 912 9.02 21.01 -3.30
C PRO A 912 8.39 21.83 -2.16
N ALA A 913 7.06 21.85 -2.08
CA ALA A 913 6.27 22.57 -1.07
C ALA A 913 6.46 22.10 0.39
N GLU A 914 7.25 21.06 0.61
CA GLU A 914 7.67 20.57 1.94
C GLU A 914 8.78 21.44 2.54
N LEU A 915 9.57 22.13 1.69
CA LEU A 915 10.65 23.03 2.11
C LEU A 915 10.20 24.49 2.25
N ASP A 916 8.90 24.74 2.08
CA ASP A 916 8.30 26.06 2.18
C ASP A 916 8.38 26.63 3.60
N ILE A 917 8.77 27.89 3.70
CA ILE A 917 8.68 28.67 4.93
C ILE A 917 7.33 29.38 4.95
N LYS A 918 6.45 29.01 5.89
CA LYS A 918 5.07 29.50 6.02
C LYS A 918 4.79 30.28 7.32
N GLN A 919 5.74 30.25 8.26
CA GLN A 919 5.72 31.05 9.47
C GLN A 919 6.84 32.08 9.40
N PHE A 920 6.49 33.34 9.61
CA PHE A 920 7.39 34.48 9.49
C PHE A 920 7.53 35.18 10.84
N ASP A 921 8.64 35.90 11.03
CA ASP A 921 8.78 36.79 12.19
C ASP A 921 7.78 37.96 12.05
N ALA A 922 7.02 38.24 13.10
CA ALA A 922 6.05 39.32 13.09
C ALA A 922 6.71 40.72 13.09
N ALA A 923 7.96 40.83 13.53
CA ALA A 923 8.73 42.06 13.46
C ALA A 923 9.16 42.41 12.03
N ASP A 924 9.22 41.43 11.13
CA ASP A 924 9.61 41.62 9.74
C ASP A 924 8.41 42.04 8.86
N PRO A 925 8.41 43.25 8.28
CA PRO A 925 7.34 43.69 7.39
C PRO A 925 7.43 43.10 5.98
N LEU A 926 8.60 42.61 5.54
CA LEU A 926 8.86 42.28 4.14
C LEU A 926 7.96 41.15 3.59
N PRO A 927 7.75 40.02 4.30
CA PRO A 927 6.86 38.97 3.80
C PRO A 927 5.42 39.44 3.62
N LEU A 928 4.95 40.34 4.51
CA LEU A 928 3.59 40.87 4.45
C LEU A 928 3.44 41.90 3.31
N GLU A 929 4.43 42.74 3.09
CA GLU A 929 4.46 43.68 1.97
C GLU A 929 4.49 42.95 0.62
N ALA A 930 5.32 41.92 0.49
CA ALA A 930 5.38 41.07 -0.69
C ALA A 930 4.07 40.29 -0.92
N ALA A 931 3.45 39.75 0.13
CA ALA A 931 2.15 39.09 0.02
C ALA A 931 1.05 40.05 -0.48
N ARG A 932 1.09 41.32 -0.09
CA ARG A 932 0.17 42.35 -0.63
C ARG A 932 0.43 42.67 -2.09
N GLU A 933 1.69 42.71 -2.51
CA GLU A 933 2.05 42.85 -3.92
C GLU A 933 1.55 41.66 -4.75
N LEU A 934 1.71 40.44 -4.24
CA LEU A 934 1.22 39.20 -4.86
C LEU A 934 -0.31 39.24 -4.99
N CYS A 935 -1.01 39.64 -3.93
CA CYS A 935 -2.46 39.83 -3.98
C CYS A 935 -2.88 40.92 -4.97
N GLY A 936 -2.06 41.96 -5.17
CA GLY A 936 -2.25 42.96 -6.21
C GLY A 936 -2.17 42.38 -7.63
N VAL A 937 -1.27 41.41 -7.86
CA VAL A 937 -1.20 40.65 -9.12
C VAL A 937 -2.42 39.74 -9.27
N LEU A 938 -2.82 39.03 -8.21
CA LEU A 938 -4.02 38.19 -8.18
C LEU A 938 -5.29 39.00 -8.50
N LYS A 939 -5.42 40.22 -7.96
CA LYS A 939 -6.51 41.13 -8.28
C LYS A 939 -6.55 41.52 -9.75
N LYS A 940 -5.39 41.81 -10.36
CA LYS A 940 -5.28 42.09 -11.81
C LYS A 940 -5.66 40.88 -12.66
N ARG A 941 -5.42 39.66 -12.17
CA ARG A 941 -5.83 38.39 -12.80
C ARG A 941 -7.27 37.97 -12.45
N HIS A 942 -8.07 38.85 -11.85
CA HIS A 942 -9.45 38.57 -11.42
C HIS A 942 -9.57 37.31 -10.53
N TYR A 943 -8.61 37.11 -9.63
CA TYR A 943 -8.61 36.00 -8.67
C TYR A 943 -9.43 36.33 -7.41
N PHE A 944 -10.68 36.75 -7.60
CA PHE A 944 -11.64 37.00 -6.52
C PHE A 944 -13.07 36.82 -7.04
N THR A 945 -14.00 36.49 -6.15
CA THR A 945 -15.43 36.32 -6.47
C THR A 945 -16.26 37.34 -5.69
N ASP A 946 -17.03 38.17 -6.40
CA ASP A 946 -17.94 39.15 -5.80
C ASP A 946 -19.30 38.51 -5.49
N THR A 947 -19.43 37.97 -4.28
CA THR A 947 -20.61 37.19 -3.83
C THR A 947 -21.93 37.99 -3.86
N ALA A 948 -21.86 39.33 -3.87
CA ALA A 948 -23.03 40.19 -3.80
C ALA A 948 -23.71 40.46 -5.16
N GLY A 949 -22.99 40.30 -6.29
CA GLY A 949 -23.45 40.80 -7.59
C GLY A 949 -23.24 39.88 -8.81
N PHE A 950 -22.58 38.73 -8.65
CA PHE A 950 -22.23 37.84 -9.78
C PHE A 950 -23.42 37.07 -10.37
N ASP A 951 -23.37 36.77 -11.67
CA ASP A 951 -24.37 35.94 -12.34
C ASP A 951 -24.12 34.46 -11.97
N ILE A 952 -25.17 33.77 -11.51
CA ILE A 952 -25.12 32.39 -11.00
C ILE A 952 -25.96 31.50 -11.89
N ARG A 953 -25.45 30.32 -12.23
CA ARG A 953 -26.16 29.26 -12.93
C ARG A 953 -26.36 28.05 -12.02
N CYS A 954 -27.58 27.52 -11.97
CA CYS A 954 -27.82 26.20 -11.40
C CYS A 954 -27.31 25.13 -12.36
N ASN A 955 -26.37 24.29 -11.92
CA ASN A 955 -25.79 23.23 -12.75
C ASN A 955 -26.77 22.07 -13.01
N VAL A 956 -27.78 21.92 -12.15
CA VAL A 956 -28.80 20.85 -12.25
C VAL A 956 -29.85 21.15 -13.31
N CYS A 957 -30.40 22.37 -13.33
CA CYS A 957 -31.51 22.72 -14.24
C CYS A 957 -31.20 23.84 -15.22
N GLY A 958 -29.99 24.41 -15.17
CA GLY A 958 -29.55 25.47 -16.08
C GLY A 958 -30.16 26.85 -15.82
N TRP A 959 -30.87 27.05 -14.70
CA TRP A 959 -31.43 28.35 -14.31
C TRP A 959 -30.32 29.39 -14.12
N GLN A 960 -30.56 30.65 -14.49
CA GLN A 960 -29.64 31.77 -14.30
C GLN A 960 -30.26 32.83 -13.38
N GLY A 961 -29.47 33.34 -12.43
CA GLY A 961 -29.87 34.38 -11.48
C GLY A 961 -28.71 35.26 -11.05
N LYS A 962 -28.96 36.17 -10.10
CA LYS A 962 -27.96 37.15 -9.63
C LYS A 962 -27.72 37.07 -8.14
N GLY A 963 -26.46 36.90 -7.77
CA GLY A 963 -25.95 36.90 -6.39
C GLY A 963 -26.47 35.75 -5.53
N GLU A 964 -25.88 35.61 -4.34
CA GLU A 964 -26.19 34.55 -3.38
C GLU A 964 -27.68 34.49 -3.02
N LYS A 965 -28.36 35.63 -2.90
CA LYS A 965 -29.81 35.70 -2.63
C LYS A 965 -30.65 35.02 -3.71
N GLY A 966 -30.27 35.17 -4.98
CA GLY A 966 -30.94 34.50 -6.09
C GLY A 966 -30.73 32.99 -6.04
N ALA A 967 -29.54 32.53 -5.69
CA ALA A 967 -29.25 31.10 -5.52
C ALA A 967 -30.05 30.48 -4.36
N VAL A 968 -30.15 31.18 -3.22
CA VAL A 968 -30.94 30.73 -2.07
C VAL A 968 -32.43 30.64 -2.40
N GLU A 969 -33.00 31.61 -3.12
CA GLU A 969 -34.41 31.58 -3.55
C GLU A 969 -34.67 30.43 -4.54
N HIS A 970 -33.75 30.19 -5.46
CA HIS A 970 -33.83 29.06 -6.40
C HIS A 970 -33.71 27.71 -5.67
N ALA A 971 -32.75 27.59 -4.76
CA ALA A 971 -32.54 26.42 -3.93
C ALA A 971 -33.77 26.09 -3.07
N THR A 972 -34.38 27.11 -2.47
CA THR A 972 -35.56 26.95 -1.60
C THR A 972 -36.80 26.53 -2.40
N SER A 973 -36.92 26.97 -3.66
CA SER A 973 -38.08 26.68 -4.50
C SER A 973 -37.96 25.36 -5.28
N THR A 974 -36.75 24.95 -5.65
CA THR A 974 -36.50 23.78 -6.52
C THR A 974 -35.82 22.62 -5.82
N GLY A 975 -35.17 22.86 -4.67
CA GLY A 975 -34.31 21.88 -3.99
C GLY A 975 -32.95 21.68 -4.66
N HIS A 976 -32.61 22.44 -5.71
CA HIS A 976 -31.29 22.36 -6.35
C HIS A 976 -30.27 23.17 -5.56
N MET A 977 -29.16 22.51 -5.17
CA MET A 977 -28.14 23.10 -4.29
C MET A 977 -26.78 23.29 -4.98
N ASP A 978 -26.63 22.84 -6.23
CA ASP A 978 -25.41 22.95 -7.02
C ASP A 978 -25.47 24.15 -7.98
N PHE A 979 -24.68 25.17 -7.66
CA PHE A 979 -24.60 26.42 -8.39
C PHE A 979 -23.15 26.72 -8.80
N GLY A 980 -22.98 27.15 -10.05
CA GLY A 980 -21.71 27.66 -10.58
C GLY A 980 -21.88 29.09 -11.09
N GLU A 981 -20.77 29.77 -11.36
CA GLU A 981 -20.77 31.10 -11.96
C GLU A 981 -21.26 31.05 -13.43
N ALA A 982 -22.25 31.87 -13.78
CA ALA A 982 -22.74 32.03 -15.14
C ALA A 982 -21.89 33.07 -15.88
N SER A 983 -21.45 32.74 -17.09
CA SER A 983 -20.65 33.61 -17.97
C SER A 983 -21.43 34.76 -18.58
#